data_AF-A0A9D7UPM8-F1
#
_entry.id   AF-A0A9D7UPM8-F1
#
_cell.length_a   1.000
_cell.length_b   1.000
_cell.length_c   1.000
_cell.angle_alpha   90.00
_cell.angle_beta   90.00
_cell.angle_gamma   90.00
#
_symmetry.space_group_name_H-M   'P 1'
#
loop_
_entity.id
_entity.type
_entity.pdbx_description
1 polymer ?
#
loop_
_entity_poly.entity_id
_entity_poly.type
_entity_poly.pdbx_seq_one_letter_code
_entity_poly.pdbx_strand_id
1 'polypeptide(L)'
;MRRLLSFTCLTPIALVSITPAFAETVIKDARTAPVRTATANAGAADSVTIDTTGSIKLTSGTAVTMDSDHQVNNKGTITITDSNGATGILALPNRTGAISNSGTITIDETYAPTDADKDGDIDGPFAQGSGRYGIRVGTGHTGNIVNSGTIAVEGNGSFGLALDGPVTGSLTNSGKIDIVGDNSFGVRAGNVSGNVVLEGTIAARGANSVGAALTGDIGGALRVQGSIIASGYRSITPPGDVSKLDADDLLQGGNALRVSGNIAGGIILDAPPRDSDPKDDDEDKDGVKDASEGTASVTSYGSAAAFQIGASDRAVTIGAVSGNAQGHGLVINGNVSGQGVYKAVDGNGLVIGGLGQAVTIAGGMTVNGRVEASSLDQNATALRIGNLARVNEIMVNGGIGATGGGAVGTRVAAIQIDAGATTGSLSNKGAILVKVNGDKAIGTAVLDRSGTLSSIVNQGRIAIEGAAGTDRAIALDLGANTTGVTITQSRLSATATVPEITGNILLGSGNDVIDSSAGKIVGKILFGAGNDRLKLSSEASYSGAVSFGSGTAELSLADKASFMGSADFGDGAATLTLGGTSRFSGLVTGSTNTAVSVNGGSLALLNTGAVKLASLSVGAQGTIGVFIDGVAKTNTLIDVAGAAQFAAGSKVLVNLSSVGQSAGTYTFLKAGALLGAPALLTDNVSLPFLFKGNVQTNAAANTASVVIARKAVSELGLNSSEASAFDAIAIA
;
A
#
# COMPACT_ATOMS: atom_id res chain seq x y z
N MET A 1 15.98 -17.11 -30.48
CA MET A 1 16.12 -18.57 -30.30
C MET A 1 15.10 -19.01 -29.26
N ARG A 2 14.07 -19.74 -29.69
CA ARG A 2 13.04 -20.33 -28.83
C ARG A 2 13.70 -21.41 -27.96
N ARG A 3 13.59 -21.28 -26.63
CA ARG A 3 13.85 -22.37 -25.71
C ARG A 3 12.55 -22.69 -24.99
N LEU A 4 11.91 -23.78 -25.42
CA LEU A 4 10.93 -24.50 -24.62
C LEU A 4 11.63 -24.92 -23.33
N LEU A 5 11.13 -24.45 -22.20
CA LEU A 5 11.43 -25.00 -20.88
C LEU A 5 10.16 -25.64 -20.38
N SER A 6 10.27 -26.96 -20.22
CA SER A 6 9.25 -27.91 -19.85
C SER A 6 8.50 -27.51 -18.59
N PHE A 7 7.17 -27.55 -18.67
CA PHE A 7 6.24 -27.52 -17.55
C PHE A 7 6.53 -28.69 -16.60
N THR A 8 6.84 -28.40 -15.34
CA THR A 8 6.63 -29.34 -14.24
C THR A 8 5.26 -29.03 -13.65
N CYS A 9 4.30 -29.88 -13.98
CA CYS A 9 2.90 -29.78 -13.63
C CYS A 9 2.67 -29.54 -12.12
N LEU A 10 1.96 -28.46 -11.78
CA LEU A 10 1.13 -28.36 -10.58
C LEU A 10 -0.22 -28.96 -10.96
N THR A 11 -0.33 -30.27 -10.88
CA THR A 11 -1.62 -30.97 -10.95
C THR A 11 -2.23 -31.03 -9.55
N PRO A 12 -3.53 -30.79 -9.37
CA PRO A 12 -4.29 -31.48 -8.36
C PRO A 12 -4.38 -32.92 -8.87
N ILE A 13 -3.41 -33.75 -8.50
CA ILE A 13 -3.66 -35.18 -8.56
C ILE A 13 -4.76 -35.40 -7.51
N ALA A 14 -5.99 -35.44 -7.98
CA ALA A 14 -7.00 -36.34 -7.46
C ALA A 14 -6.36 -37.74 -7.49
N LEU A 15 -5.58 -38.03 -6.46
CA LEU A 15 -5.11 -39.37 -6.21
C LEU A 15 -6.37 -40.07 -5.72
N VAL A 16 -7.16 -40.56 -6.66
CA VAL A 16 -7.96 -41.75 -6.44
C VAL A 16 -6.93 -42.81 -6.14
N SER A 17 -6.51 -42.87 -4.88
CA SER A 17 -5.88 -44.04 -4.33
C SER A 17 -6.91 -45.14 -4.50
N ILE A 18 -6.76 -45.91 -5.58
CA ILE A 18 -7.25 -47.28 -5.66
C ILE A 18 -6.37 -48.09 -4.69
N THR A 19 -6.41 -47.73 -3.41
CA THR A 19 -6.16 -48.70 -2.35
C THR A 19 -7.26 -49.73 -2.49
N PRO A 20 -6.97 -51.04 -2.32
CA PRO A 20 -8.05 -52.01 -2.16
C PRO A 20 -9.01 -51.42 -1.12
N ALA A 21 -10.31 -51.44 -1.41
CA ALA A 21 -11.33 -51.06 -0.45
C ALA A 21 -11.18 -52.03 0.73
N PHE A 22 -10.36 -51.65 1.71
CA PHE A 22 -10.41 -52.25 3.03
C PHE A 22 -11.84 -52.02 3.50
N ALA A 23 -12.47 -53.07 4.04
CA ALA A 23 -13.77 -52.92 4.68
C ALA A 23 -13.66 -51.74 5.66
N GLU A 24 -14.63 -50.84 5.66
CA GLU A 24 -14.72 -49.74 6.62
C GLU A 24 -15.98 -49.92 7.46
N THR A 25 -15.92 -49.47 8.70
CA THR A 25 -17.08 -49.43 9.58
C THR A 25 -17.91 -48.21 9.22
N VAL A 26 -19.06 -48.45 8.58
CA VAL A 26 -19.99 -47.39 8.17
C VAL A 26 -21.09 -47.18 9.21
N ILE A 27 -21.25 -45.95 9.67
CA ILE A 27 -22.31 -45.51 10.59
C ILE A 27 -23.40 -44.84 9.78
N LYS A 28 -24.56 -45.49 9.64
CA LYS A 28 -25.70 -44.99 8.85
C LYS A 28 -26.86 -44.45 9.70
N ASP A 29 -26.88 -44.81 10.98
CA ASP A 29 -27.93 -44.47 11.94
C ASP A 29 -27.37 -43.60 13.08
N ALA A 30 -28.26 -42.98 13.85
CA ALA A 30 -27.90 -42.19 15.01
C ALA A 30 -27.26 -43.04 16.12
N ARG A 31 -26.16 -42.56 16.69
CA ARG A 31 -25.47 -43.13 17.85
C ARG A 31 -25.37 -42.12 18.99
N THR A 32 -25.46 -42.63 20.21
CA THR A 32 -25.26 -41.86 21.44
C THR A 32 -24.04 -42.31 22.24
N ALA A 33 -23.18 -43.12 21.62
CA ALA A 33 -21.96 -43.65 22.19
C ALA A 33 -20.73 -43.26 21.35
N PRO A 34 -19.56 -43.01 21.98
CA PRO A 34 -18.30 -42.78 21.29
C PRO A 34 -17.89 -43.92 20.36
N VAL A 35 -17.09 -43.60 19.33
CA VAL A 35 -16.52 -44.57 18.40
C VAL A 35 -14.99 -44.49 18.44
N ARG A 36 -14.33 -45.66 18.41
CA ARG A 36 -12.87 -45.77 18.43
C ARG A 36 -12.41 -46.60 17.24
N THR A 37 -11.42 -46.15 16.48
CA THR A 37 -10.94 -46.89 15.31
C THR A 37 -10.36 -48.25 15.69
N ALA A 38 -9.75 -48.41 16.88
CA ALA A 38 -9.19 -49.67 17.36
C ALA A 38 -10.23 -50.78 17.63
N THR A 39 -11.51 -50.43 17.73
CA THR A 39 -12.61 -51.39 18.04
C THR A 39 -13.81 -51.25 17.11
N ALA A 40 -13.68 -50.48 16.02
CA ALA A 40 -14.80 -50.07 15.17
C ALA A 40 -15.51 -51.27 14.49
N ASN A 41 -14.76 -52.30 14.10
CA ASN A 41 -15.29 -53.48 13.43
C ASN A 41 -15.49 -54.63 14.43
N ALA A 42 -16.60 -54.58 15.18
CA ALA A 42 -16.97 -55.61 16.15
C ALA A 42 -15.84 -55.97 17.15
N GLY A 43 -15.08 -54.96 17.60
CA GLY A 43 -13.95 -55.12 18.51
C GLY A 43 -12.58 -55.22 17.83
N ALA A 44 -12.51 -55.34 16.51
CA ALA A 44 -11.29 -55.20 15.73
C ALA A 44 -11.07 -53.77 15.24
N ALA A 45 -9.82 -53.44 14.91
CA ALA A 45 -9.44 -52.13 14.40
C ALA A 45 -9.91 -51.95 12.94
N ASP A 46 -10.41 -50.77 12.62
CA ASP A 46 -10.94 -50.46 11.29
C ASP A 46 -11.05 -48.94 11.05
N SER A 47 -11.14 -48.53 9.78
CA SER A 47 -11.50 -47.16 9.39
C SER A 47 -12.97 -46.89 9.72
N VAL A 48 -13.28 -45.65 10.06
CA VAL A 48 -14.63 -45.23 10.46
C VAL A 48 -15.15 -44.23 9.45
N THR A 49 -16.31 -44.52 8.85
CA THR A 49 -17.06 -43.58 8.01
C THR A 49 -18.42 -43.32 8.63
N ILE A 50 -18.70 -42.07 9.00
CA ILE A 50 -20.06 -41.60 9.31
C ILE A 50 -20.67 -41.20 7.98
N ASP A 51 -21.66 -41.96 7.52
CA ASP A 51 -22.33 -41.71 6.24
C ASP A 51 -23.22 -40.46 6.31
N THR A 52 -23.71 -39.96 5.18
CA THR A 52 -24.52 -38.73 5.11
C THR A 52 -25.81 -38.80 5.94
N THR A 53 -26.36 -39.99 6.18
CA THR A 53 -27.51 -40.22 7.06
C THR A 53 -27.13 -40.53 8.51
N GLY A 54 -25.85 -40.82 8.76
CA GLY A 54 -25.34 -41.20 10.08
C GLY A 54 -25.15 -40.01 11.01
N SER A 55 -25.22 -40.25 12.32
CA SER A 55 -24.90 -39.22 13.31
C SER A 55 -24.33 -39.79 14.61
N ILE A 56 -23.54 -38.97 15.32
CA ILE A 56 -23.07 -39.24 16.68
C ILE A 56 -23.44 -38.03 17.55
N LYS A 57 -24.34 -38.23 18.52
CA LYS A 57 -24.76 -37.20 19.47
C LYS A 57 -24.37 -37.60 20.89
N LEU A 58 -23.42 -36.88 21.49
CA LEU A 58 -22.97 -37.13 22.86
C LEU A 58 -23.38 -36.01 23.81
N THR A 59 -23.35 -36.30 25.10
CA THR A 59 -23.49 -35.30 26.18
C THR A 59 -22.15 -34.83 26.73
N SER A 60 -21.07 -35.59 26.51
CA SER A 60 -19.69 -35.19 26.86
C SER A 60 -18.66 -36.09 26.17
N GLY A 61 -17.38 -35.69 26.26
CA GLY A 61 -16.24 -36.50 25.83
C GLY A 61 -15.90 -36.36 24.35
N THR A 62 -15.44 -37.45 23.73
CA THR A 62 -14.97 -37.48 22.34
C THR A 62 -15.91 -38.33 21.48
N ALA A 63 -16.39 -37.80 20.35
CA ALA A 63 -17.29 -38.55 19.47
C ALA A 63 -16.58 -39.64 18.67
N VAL A 64 -15.46 -39.32 18.02
CA VAL A 64 -14.62 -40.29 17.32
C VAL A 64 -13.17 -40.17 17.79
N THR A 65 -12.58 -41.29 18.22
CA THR A 65 -11.16 -41.38 18.57
C THR A 65 -10.43 -42.26 17.56
N MET A 66 -9.46 -41.69 16.84
CA MET A 66 -8.48 -42.43 16.05
C MET A 66 -7.34 -42.88 16.98
N ASP A 67 -7.43 -44.13 17.43
CA ASP A 67 -6.50 -44.81 18.34
C ASP A 67 -5.87 -46.08 17.72
N SER A 68 -5.98 -46.21 16.40
CA SER A 68 -5.29 -47.17 15.54
C SER A 68 -4.97 -46.50 14.19
N ASP A 69 -4.13 -47.13 13.36
CA ASP A 69 -3.67 -46.58 12.07
C ASP A 69 -4.70 -46.76 10.95
N HIS A 70 -5.86 -46.12 11.13
CA HIS A 70 -7.00 -46.19 10.24
C HIS A 70 -7.62 -44.81 10.03
N GLN A 71 -8.32 -44.64 8.91
CA GLN A 71 -8.88 -43.36 8.51
C GLN A 71 -10.18 -43.04 9.27
N VAL A 72 -10.49 -41.75 9.38
CA VAL A 72 -11.78 -41.26 9.89
C VAL A 72 -12.40 -40.32 8.87
N ASN A 73 -13.63 -40.63 8.43
CA ASN A 73 -14.38 -39.84 7.47
C ASN A 73 -15.76 -39.47 8.03
N ASN A 74 -16.02 -38.17 8.24
CA ASN A 74 -17.32 -37.68 8.64
C ASN A 74 -18.05 -37.05 7.45
N LYS A 75 -19.09 -37.71 6.94
CA LYS A 75 -20.04 -37.17 5.95
C LYS A 75 -21.39 -36.78 6.59
N GLY A 76 -21.66 -37.26 7.80
CA GLY A 76 -22.89 -37.03 8.55
C GLY A 76 -22.74 -35.96 9.62
N THR A 77 -23.40 -36.15 10.77
CA THR A 77 -23.46 -35.14 11.84
C THR A 77 -22.81 -35.64 13.14
N ILE A 78 -21.93 -34.83 13.72
CA ILE A 78 -21.42 -34.98 15.09
C ILE A 78 -21.93 -33.80 15.93
N THR A 79 -22.55 -34.08 17.09
CA THR A 79 -23.05 -33.03 17.99
C THR A 79 -22.71 -33.33 19.45
N ILE A 80 -22.16 -32.35 20.16
CA ILE A 80 -21.94 -32.41 21.61
C ILE A 80 -22.29 -31.04 22.21
N THR A 81 -23.28 -30.98 23.10
CA THR A 81 -23.77 -29.72 23.67
C THR A 81 -23.44 -29.64 25.16
N ASP A 82 -23.13 -28.42 25.64
CA ASP A 82 -22.93 -28.10 27.06
C ASP A 82 -21.81 -28.89 27.76
N SER A 83 -20.73 -29.20 27.04
CA SER A 83 -19.62 -29.98 27.60
C SER A 83 -18.25 -29.33 27.39
N ASN A 84 -17.55 -29.08 28.50
CA ASN A 84 -16.16 -28.62 28.48
C ASN A 84 -15.23 -29.76 28.07
N GLY A 85 -14.15 -29.47 27.33
CA GLY A 85 -13.22 -30.50 26.89
C GLY A 85 -13.73 -31.38 25.74
N ALA A 86 -14.97 -31.17 25.28
CA ALA A 86 -15.58 -32.00 24.26
C ALA A 86 -14.82 -31.95 22.94
N THR A 87 -14.73 -33.09 22.26
CA THR A 87 -14.00 -33.23 21.00
C THR A 87 -14.82 -33.98 19.96
N GLY A 88 -14.93 -33.44 18.74
CA GLY A 88 -15.60 -34.12 17.64
C GLY A 88 -14.78 -35.32 17.17
N ILE A 89 -13.61 -35.05 16.59
CA ILE A 89 -12.65 -36.07 16.17
C ILE A 89 -11.32 -35.85 16.88
N LEU A 90 -10.81 -36.88 17.57
CA LEU A 90 -9.51 -36.89 18.21
C LEU A 90 -8.60 -37.92 17.54
N ALA A 91 -7.46 -37.51 17.00
CA ALA A 91 -6.36 -38.42 16.71
C ALA A 91 -5.37 -38.46 17.86
N LEU A 92 -5.10 -39.66 18.38
CA LEU A 92 -4.06 -39.86 19.38
C LEU A 92 -2.66 -39.64 18.78
N PRO A 93 -1.61 -39.50 19.61
CA PRO A 93 -0.25 -39.38 19.11
C PRO A 93 0.20 -40.55 18.23
N ASN A 94 1.09 -40.25 17.27
CA ASN A 94 1.74 -41.20 16.37
C ASN A 94 0.76 -42.12 15.64
N ARG A 95 -0.25 -41.55 14.99
CA ARG A 95 -1.24 -42.28 14.20
C ARG A 95 -1.10 -42.01 12.73
N THR A 96 -1.39 -43.03 11.92
CA THR A 96 -1.44 -42.95 10.46
C THR A 96 -2.87 -43.10 9.95
N GLY A 97 -3.29 -42.24 9.04
CA GLY A 97 -4.61 -42.31 8.41
C GLY A 97 -5.18 -40.92 8.16
N ALA A 98 -5.84 -40.70 7.03
CA ALA A 98 -6.47 -39.41 6.75
C ALA A 98 -7.65 -39.13 7.71
N ILE A 99 -7.88 -37.85 7.98
CA ILE A 99 -9.07 -37.35 8.66
C ILE A 99 -9.79 -36.42 7.69
N SER A 100 -11.02 -36.79 7.31
CA SER A 100 -11.86 -35.97 6.43
C SER A 100 -13.19 -35.62 7.09
N ASN A 101 -13.58 -34.35 7.03
CA ASN A 101 -14.90 -33.87 7.41
C ASN A 101 -15.55 -33.20 6.20
N SER A 102 -16.54 -33.86 5.59
CA SER A 102 -17.43 -33.28 4.58
C SER A 102 -18.86 -33.05 5.11
N GLY A 103 -19.15 -33.53 6.33
CA GLY A 103 -20.41 -33.32 7.05
C GLY A 103 -20.34 -32.17 8.05
N THR A 104 -21.04 -32.30 9.18
CA THR A 104 -21.14 -31.28 10.22
C THR A 104 -20.55 -31.77 11.54
N ILE A 105 -19.77 -30.92 12.21
CA ILE A 105 -19.34 -31.09 13.60
C ILE A 105 -19.81 -29.85 14.37
N THR A 106 -20.65 -30.05 15.39
CA THR A 106 -21.14 -28.97 16.27
C THR A 106 -20.79 -29.28 17.71
N ILE A 107 -20.07 -28.37 18.35
CA ILE A 107 -19.76 -28.45 19.79
C ILE A 107 -20.14 -27.12 20.44
N ASP A 108 -21.40 -27.03 20.86
CA ASP A 108 -22.08 -25.80 21.23
C ASP A 108 -22.52 -25.78 22.69
N GLU A 109 -23.13 -24.68 23.11
CA GLU A 109 -23.81 -24.57 24.40
C GLU A 109 -25.21 -24.01 24.26
N THR A 110 -26.02 -24.23 25.28
CA THR A 110 -27.37 -23.67 25.39
C THR A 110 -27.38 -22.26 25.96
N TYR A 111 -26.21 -21.72 26.33
CA TYR A 111 -26.09 -20.36 26.83
C TYR A 111 -26.49 -19.35 25.76
N ALA A 112 -27.48 -18.53 26.09
CA ALA A 112 -27.89 -17.38 25.30
C ALA A 112 -27.73 -16.13 26.17
N PRO A 113 -26.84 -15.19 25.81
CA PRO A 113 -26.73 -13.92 26.52
C PRO A 113 -28.01 -13.09 26.38
N THR A 114 -28.26 -12.22 27.35
CA THR A 114 -29.49 -11.42 27.45
C THR A 114 -29.13 -9.95 27.63
N ASP A 115 -29.98 -9.08 27.10
CA ASP A 115 -30.01 -7.65 27.43
C ASP A 115 -30.36 -7.45 28.92
N ALA A 116 -29.34 -7.31 29.77
CA ALA A 116 -29.44 -7.28 31.22
C ALA A 116 -29.82 -5.89 31.74
N ASP A 117 -29.39 -4.83 31.07
CA ASP A 117 -29.65 -3.45 31.49
C ASP A 117 -30.81 -2.76 30.72
N LYS A 118 -31.31 -3.40 29.65
CA LYS A 118 -32.48 -3.03 28.82
C LYS A 118 -32.26 -1.82 27.94
N ASP A 119 -31.03 -1.55 27.53
CA ASP A 119 -30.74 -0.46 26.63
C ASP A 119 -30.87 -0.83 25.14
N GLY A 120 -30.96 -2.12 24.82
CA GLY A 120 -31.25 -2.66 23.50
C GLY A 120 -30.13 -3.45 22.84
N ASP A 121 -29.01 -3.68 23.52
CA ASP A 121 -27.99 -4.65 23.11
C ASP A 121 -27.87 -5.86 24.06
N ILE A 122 -27.00 -6.81 23.73
CA ILE A 122 -26.95 -8.12 24.39
C ILE A 122 -25.68 -8.22 25.23
N ASP A 123 -25.88 -8.43 26.53
CA ASP A 123 -24.77 -8.39 27.49
C ASP A 123 -24.24 -9.77 27.87
N GLY A 124 -23.00 -9.76 28.32
CA GLY A 124 -22.29 -10.88 28.88
C GLY A 124 -21.34 -11.57 27.89
N PRO A 125 -20.63 -12.60 28.37
CA PRO A 125 -19.60 -13.27 27.58
C PRO A 125 -20.14 -13.83 26.26
N PHE A 126 -19.25 -14.05 25.29
CA PHE A 126 -19.62 -14.77 24.07
C PHE A 126 -19.93 -16.24 24.32
N ALA A 127 -19.23 -16.84 25.28
CA ALA A 127 -19.43 -18.23 25.67
C ALA A 127 -19.07 -18.48 27.15
N GLN A 128 -19.70 -19.46 27.79
CA GLN A 128 -19.43 -19.89 29.18
C GLN A 128 -18.56 -21.15 29.23
N GLY A 129 -18.78 -22.09 28.30
CA GLY A 129 -18.01 -23.32 28.16
C GLY A 129 -16.56 -23.08 27.77
N SER A 130 -15.72 -24.12 27.83
CA SER A 130 -14.30 -24.00 27.49
C SER A 130 -13.64 -25.29 26.97
N GLY A 131 -12.54 -25.09 26.25
CA GLY A 131 -11.63 -26.16 25.83
C GLY A 131 -12.27 -27.16 24.89
N ARG A 132 -13.08 -26.71 23.94
CA ARG A 132 -13.79 -27.57 22.97
C ARG A 132 -13.01 -27.67 21.66
N TYR A 133 -13.11 -28.80 20.97
CA TYR A 133 -12.31 -29.09 19.79
C TYR A 133 -13.14 -29.74 18.67
N GLY A 134 -13.28 -29.10 17.51
CA GLY A 134 -13.90 -29.74 16.34
C GLY A 134 -13.11 -30.98 15.91
N ILE A 135 -11.88 -30.76 15.46
CA ILE A 135 -10.89 -31.81 15.19
C ILE A 135 -9.60 -31.49 15.98
N ARG A 136 -9.12 -32.46 16.74
CA ARG A 136 -7.87 -32.37 17.49
C ARG A 136 -6.93 -33.48 17.07
N VAL A 137 -5.69 -33.11 16.75
CA VAL A 137 -4.66 -34.05 16.32
C VAL A 137 -3.48 -34.00 17.29
N GLY A 138 -3.16 -35.17 17.87
CA GLY A 138 -1.98 -35.37 18.70
C GLY A 138 -0.69 -35.30 17.90
N THR A 139 0.45 -35.25 18.61
CA THR A 139 1.77 -35.14 17.98
C THR A 139 2.13 -36.35 17.10
N GLY A 140 2.79 -36.10 15.96
CA GLY A 140 3.36 -37.16 15.10
C GLY A 140 2.36 -37.83 14.16
N HIS A 141 1.29 -37.14 13.75
CA HIS A 141 0.29 -37.71 12.86
C HIS A 141 0.80 -37.79 11.42
N THR A 142 0.46 -38.88 10.71
CA THR A 142 0.75 -39.05 9.28
C THR A 142 -0.55 -39.25 8.52
N GLY A 143 -0.87 -38.35 7.59
CA GLY A 143 -2.15 -38.33 6.92
C GLY A 143 -2.58 -36.90 6.58
N ASN A 144 -3.42 -36.78 5.57
CA ASN A 144 -4.03 -35.49 5.23
C ASN A 144 -5.18 -35.19 6.19
N ILE A 145 -5.32 -33.90 6.52
CA ILE A 145 -6.45 -33.36 7.28
C ILE A 145 -7.27 -32.51 6.33
N VAL A 146 -8.52 -32.89 6.11
CA VAL A 146 -9.40 -32.23 5.14
C VAL A 146 -10.72 -31.84 5.80
N ASN A 147 -11.07 -30.55 5.75
CA ASN A 147 -12.40 -30.06 6.08
C ASN A 147 -13.04 -29.40 4.85
N SER A 148 -14.03 -30.07 4.26
CA SER A 148 -14.89 -29.51 3.22
C SER A 148 -16.33 -29.28 3.71
N GLY A 149 -16.63 -29.70 4.94
CA GLY A 149 -17.92 -29.56 5.61
C GLY A 149 -18.00 -28.36 6.55
N THR A 150 -18.80 -28.46 7.61
CA THR A 150 -18.97 -27.42 8.63
C THR A 150 -18.42 -27.86 9.97
N ILE A 151 -17.70 -26.96 10.65
CA ILE A 151 -17.30 -27.09 12.05
C ILE A 151 -17.79 -25.84 12.79
N ALA A 152 -18.64 -26.01 13.80
CA ALA A 152 -19.11 -24.93 14.66
C ALA A 152 -18.75 -25.24 16.11
N VAL A 153 -18.02 -24.35 16.78
CA VAL A 153 -17.63 -24.51 18.18
C VAL A 153 -17.90 -23.23 18.96
N GLU A 154 -18.61 -23.36 20.07
CA GLU A 154 -18.83 -22.28 21.03
C GLU A 154 -18.09 -22.62 22.32
N GLY A 155 -17.29 -21.71 22.87
CA GLY A 155 -16.52 -21.91 24.10
C GLY A 155 -15.21 -21.14 24.13
N ASN A 156 -14.77 -20.76 25.32
CA ASN A 156 -13.48 -20.09 25.56
C ASN A 156 -12.30 -21.06 25.43
N GLY A 157 -11.18 -20.61 24.86
CA GLY A 157 -10.00 -21.45 24.66
C GLY A 157 -10.29 -22.68 23.80
N SER A 158 -11.16 -22.53 22.79
CA SER A 158 -11.66 -23.61 21.94
C SER A 158 -11.10 -23.53 20.52
N PHE A 159 -11.23 -24.63 19.77
CA PHE A 159 -10.56 -24.80 18.49
C PHE A 159 -11.47 -25.47 17.46
N GLY A 160 -11.50 -24.94 16.24
CA GLY A 160 -12.09 -25.64 15.10
C GLY A 160 -11.21 -26.81 14.69
N LEU A 161 -9.99 -26.49 14.27
CA LEU A 161 -8.90 -27.44 14.02
C LEU A 161 -7.73 -27.14 14.96
N ALA A 162 -7.38 -28.10 15.82
CA ALA A 162 -6.20 -28.03 16.69
C ALA A 162 -5.18 -29.10 16.29
N LEU A 163 -4.17 -28.70 15.51
CA LEU A 163 -3.07 -29.56 15.05
C LEU A 163 -1.78 -29.16 15.77
N ASP A 164 -1.72 -29.42 17.08
CA ASP A 164 -0.68 -28.86 17.94
C ASP A 164 0.72 -29.50 17.75
N GLY A 165 0.80 -30.64 17.08
CA GLY A 165 2.05 -31.33 16.77
C GLY A 165 2.31 -31.47 15.27
N PRO A 166 3.45 -32.07 14.87
CA PRO A 166 3.80 -32.26 13.47
C PRO A 166 2.81 -33.18 12.76
N VAL A 167 2.35 -32.74 11.59
CA VAL A 167 1.53 -33.49 10.63
C VAL A 167 2.37 -33.78 9.39
N THR A 168 2.63 -35.05 9.13
CA THR A 168 3.21 -35.53 7.87
C THR A 168 2.09 -35.73 6.86
N GLY A 169 1.82 -34.70 6.05
CA GLY A 169 0.68 -34.63 5.17
C GLY A 169 0.36 -33.17 4.82
N SER A 170 -0.80 -32.95 4.20
CA SER A 170 -1.33 -31.61 3.92
C SER A 170 -2.55 -31.29 4.78
N LEU A 171 -2.80 -30.00 4.99
CA LEU A 171 -4.01 -29.48 5.61
C LEU A 171 -4.82 -28.72 4.56
N THR A 172 -6.09 -29.09 4.39
CA THR A 172 -7.02 -28.40 3.49
C THR A 172 -8.30 -28.04 4.23
N ASN A 173 -8.68 -26.77 4.22
CA ASN A 173 -9.99 -26.28 4.62
C ASN A 173 -10.68 -25.58 3.44
N SER A 174 -11.58 -26.27 2.76
CA SER A 174 -12.50 -25.69 1.77
C SER A 174 -13.91 -25.46 2.33
N GLY A 175 -14.19 -25.98 3.52
CA GLY A 175 -15.46 -25.84 4.24
C GLY A 175 -15.55 -24.63 5.17
N LYS A 176 -16.56 -24.63 6.03
CA LYS A 176 -16.82 -23.56 7.01
C LYS A 176 -16.33 -23.95 8.40
N ILE A 177 -15.65 -23.03 9.07
CA ILE A 177 -15.29 -23.10 10.49
C ILE A 177 -15.80 -21.83 11.17
N ASP A 178 -16.69 -21.97 12.16
CA ASP A 178 -17.14 -20.87 13.02
C ASP A 178 -16.78 -21.14 14.47
N ILE A 179 -16.12 -20.16 15.08
CA ILE A 179 -15.72 -20.20 16.49
C ILE A 179 -16.27 -18.99 17.21
N VAL A 180 -16.96 -19.22 18.33
CA VAL A 180 -17.45 -18.19 19.24
C VAL A 180 -16.88 -18.43 20.63
N GLY A 181 -16.29 -17.41 21.23
CA GLY A 181 -15.66 -17.48 22.55
C GLY A 181 -14.26 -16.89 22.56
N ASP A 182 -13.78 -16.54 23.75
CA ASP A 182 -12.53 -15.82 23.95
C ASP A 182 -11.32 -16.74 23.89
N ASN A 183 -10.18 -16.22 23.41
CA ASN A 183 -8.90 -16.93 23.29
C ASN A 183 -8.99 -18.21 22.44
N SER A 184 -9.89 -18.20 21.46
CA SER A 184 -10.22 -19.37 20.64
C SER A 184 -9.65 -19.23 19.23
N PHE A 185 -9.52 -20.35 18.52
CA PHE A 185 -8.86 -20.42 17.22
C PHE A 185 -9.71 -21.18 16.20
N GLY A 186 -9.94 -20.60 15.02
CA GLY A 186 -10.55 -21.32 13.90
C GLY A 186 -9.67 -22.50 13.49
N VAL A 187 -8.45 -22.18 13.07
CA VAL A 187 -7.41 -23.14 12.74
C VAL A 187 -6.16 -22.81 13.53
N ARG A 188 -5.58 -23.79 14.22
CA ARG A 188 -4.24 -23.70 14.79
C ARG A 188 -3.43 -24.90 14.34
N ALA A 189 -2.32 -24.65 13.67
CA ALA A 189 -1.45 -25.70 13.15
C ALA A 189 0.00 -25.51 13.58
N GLY A 190 0.63 -26.60 14.03
CA GLY A 190 2.07 -26.74 14.20
C GLY A 190 2.73 -27.05 12.85
N ASN A 191 3.73 -27.93 12.85
CA ASN A 191 4.45 -28.26 11.62
C ASN A 191 3.56 -29.07 10.65
N VAL A 192 3.57 -28.73 9.37
CA VAL A 192 2.89 -29.46 8.30
C VAL A 192 3.90 -29.74 7.19
N SER A 193 4.16 -31.00 6.85
CA SER A 193 5.19 -31.32 5.86
C SER A 193 4.80 -30.94 4.43
N GLY A 194 3.51 -30.92 4.12
CA GLY A 194 2.95 -30.58 2.81
C GLY A 194 2.41 -29.15 2.75
N ASN A 195 1.39 -28.94 1.92
CA ASN A 195 0.74 -27.64 1.76
C ASN A 195 -0.28 -27.39 2.87
N VAL A 196 -0.51 -26.11 3.15
CA VAL A 196 -1.69 -25.64 3.89
C VAL A 196 -2.56 -24.82 2.94
N VAL A 197 -3.81 -25.24 2.78
CA VAL A 197 -4.76 -24.67 1.83
C VAL A 197 -6.03 -24.24 2.56
N LEU A 198 -6.33 -22.94 2.56
CA LEU A 198 -7.48 -22.33 3.24
C LEU A 198 -8.38 -21.62 2.21
N GLU A 199 -9.29 -22.37 1.62
CA GLU A 199 -10.18 -21.94 0.51
C GLU A 199 -11.62 -21.66 0.98
N GLY A 200 -11.99 -22.19 2.15
CA GLY A 200 -13.32 -22.01 2.74
C GLY A 200 -13.42 -20.76 3.64
N THR A 201 -14.43 -20.76 4.51
CA THR A 201 -14.66 -19.66 5.46
C THR A 201 -14.20 -20.04 6.85
N ILE A 202 -13.41 -19.18 7.49
CA ILE A 202 -12.98 -19.31 8.88
C ILE A 202 -13.37 -18.02 9.61
N ALA A 203 -14.30 -18.10 10.56
CA ALA A 203 -14.73 -16.97 11.37
C ALA A 203 -14.46 -17.22 12.86
N ALA A 204 -13.77 -16.30 13.52
CA ALA A 204 -13.51 -16.32 14.95
C ALA A 204 -14.07 -15.05 15.61
N ARG A 205 -14.98 -15.22 16.58
CA ARG A 205 -15.56 -14.12 17.36
C ARG A 205 -15.32 -14.30 18.85
N GLY A 206 -14.64 -13.34 19.47
CA GLY A 206 -14.33 -13.29 20.90
C GLY A 206 -13.02 -12.56 21.17
N ALA A 207 -12.79 -12.19 22.43
CA ALA A 207 -11.57 -11.49 22.84
C ALA A 207 -10.33 -12.34 22.52
N ASN A 208 -9.31 -11.73 21.91
CA ASN A 208 -8.06 -12.37 21.50
C ASN A 208 -8.20 -13.58 20.55
N SER A 209 -9.40 -13.84 20.01
CA SER A 209 -9.64 -15.00 19.15
C SER A 209 -9.07 -14.78 17.76
N VAL A 210 -8.49 -15.83 17.18
CA VAL A 210 -7.72 -15.79 15.94
C VAL A 210 -8.38 -16.68 14.89
N GLY A 211 -8.47 -16.20 13.65
CA GLY A 211 -9.01 -17.00 12.54
C GLY A 211 -8.13 -18.22 12.26
N ALA A 212 -6.92 -18.00 11.76
CA ALA A 212 -5.92 -19.03 11.51
C ALA A 212 -4.55 -18.67 12.10
N ALA A 213 -3.99 -19.55 12.94
CA ALA A 213 -2.67 -19.45 13.53
C ALA A 213 -1.77 -20.60 13.04
N LEU A 214 -0.86 -20.28 12.13
CA LEU A 214 0.13 -21.21 11.57
C LEU A 214 1.42 -21.05 12.36
N THR A 215 1.50 -21.84 13.44
CA THR A 215 2.51 -21.75 14.49
C THR A 215 3.70 -22.68 14.29
N GLY A 216 3.69 -23.56 13.30
CA GLY A 216 4.85 -24.38 12.93
C GLY A 216 5.25 -24.22 11.47
N ASP A 217 6.29 -24.94 11.09
CA ASP A 217 6.88 -24.86 9.76
C ASP A 217 6.00 -25.59 8.73
N ILE A 218 5.82 -24.99 7.55
CA ILE A 218 5.11 -25.56 6.41
C ILE A 218 6.14 -25.94 5.34
N GLY A 219 6.23 -27.23 5.03
CA GLY A 219 7.16 -27.76 4.03
C GLY A 219 6.75 -27.47 2.59
N GLY A 220 5.46 -27.21 2.35
CA GLY A 220 4.91 -26.74 1.08
C GLY A 220 4.60 -25.23 1.08
N ALA A 221 3.61 -24.84 0.28
CA ALA A 221 3.09 -23.47 0.23
C ALA A 221 1.91 -23.28 1.20
N LEU A 222 1.70 -22.02 1.60
CA LEU A 222 0.44 -21.57 2.17
C LEU A 222 -0.38 -20.89 1.07
N ARG A 223 -1.52 -21.49 0.71
CA ARG A 223 -2.52 -20.89 -0.18
C ARG A 223 -3.75 -20.51 0.63
N VAL A 224 -4.17 -19.27 0.52
CA VAL A 224 -5.48 -18.81 1.01
C VAL A 224 -6.26 -18.36 -0.20
N GLN A 225 -7.48 -18.86 -0.38
CA GLN A 225 -8.39 -18.41 -1.45
C GLN A 225 -9.82 -18.18 -0.92
N GLY A 226 -10.01 -18.37 0.39
CA GLY A 226 -11.27 -18.16 1.08
C GLY A 226 -11.28 -16.94 1.99
N SER A 227 -12.27 -16.89 2.89
CA SER A 227 -12.47 -15.79 3.84
C SER A 227 -11.97 -16.19 5.24
N ILE A 228 -11.11 -15.37 5.83
CA ILE A 228 -10.65 -15.52 7.21
C ILE A 228 -10.96 -14.23 7.97
N ILE A 229 -11.82 -14.33 8.98
CA ILE A 229 -12.34 -13.21 9.75
C ILE A 229 -12.05 -13.40 11.23
N ALA A 230 -11.56 -12.33 11.89
CA ALA A 230 -11.45 -12.26 13.34
C ALA A 230 -12.09 -10.97 13.87
N SER A 231 -12.85 -11.06 14.96
CA SER A 231 -13.44 -9.90 15.65
C SER A 231 -13.59 -10.21 17.13
N GLY A 232 -13.38 -9.22 17.99
CA GLY A 232 -13.84 -9.29 19.38
C GLY A 232 -15.22 -8.65 19.56
N TYR A 233 -15.67 -7.85 18.60
CA TYR A 233 -16.90 -7.09 18.72
C TYR A 233 -18.16 -7.94 18.63
N ARG A 234 -19.20 -7.52 19.36
CA ARG A 234 -20.56 -8.04 19.21
C ARG A 234 -21.12 -7.70 17.83
N SER A 235 -20.89 -6.46 17.39
CA SER A 235 -21.22 -5.97 16.05
C SER A 235 -20.01 -5.35 15.35
N ILE A 236 -19.77 -5.78 14.11
CA ILE A 236 -18.74 -5.22 13.22
C ILE A 236 -19.25 -4.01 12.41
N THR A 237 -20.55 -3.71 12.50
CA THR A 237 -21.16 -2.49 11.97
C THR A 237 -21.70 -1.70 13.16
N PRO A 238 -21.12 -0.53 13.49
CA PRO A 238 -21.55 0.21 14.67
C PRO A 238 -23.04 0.54 14.57
N PRO A 239 -23.80 0.37 15.66
CA PRO A 239 -25.18 0.82 15.70
C PRO A 239 -25.25 2.35 15.58
N GLY A 240 -26.43 2.87 15.26
CA GLY A 240 -26.64 4.31 15.12
C GLY A 240 -26.42 5.09 16.43
N ASP A 241 -26.62 4.43 17.57
CA ASP A 241 -26.35 4.95 18.91
C ASP A 241 -25.34 4.03 19.61
N VAL A 242 -24.08 4.48 19.67
CA VAL A 242 -22.98 3.76 20.30
C VAL A 242 -22.84 4.05 21.80
N SER A 243 -23.71 4.88 22.37
CA SER A 243 -23.67 5.23 23.81
C SER A 243 -24.25 4.15 24.72
N LYS A 244 -24.92 3.17 24.11
CA LYS A 244 -25.49 1.98 24.74
C LYS A 244 -24.49 0.84 24.89
N LEU A 245 -23.55 0.76 23.93
CA LEU A 245 -22.52 -0.28 23.93
C LEU A 245 -21.72 -0.32 25.24
N ASP A 246 -21.62 -1.52 25.79
CA ASP A 246 -20.86 -1.83 26.97
C ASP A 246 -19.43 -2.32 26.63
N ALA A 247 -18.65 -2.61 27.67
CA ALA A 247 -17.25 -3.03 27.51
C ALA A 247 -17.12 -4.38 26.78
N ASP A 248 -18.10 -5.27 26.95
CA ASP A 248 -18.16 -6.58 26.30
C ASP A 248 -18.59 -6.52 24.83
N ASP A 249 -19.21 -5.42 24.36
CA ASP A 249 -19.45 -5.21 22.93
C ASP A 249 -18.20 -4.77 22.17
N LEU A 250 -17.25 -4.17 22.88
CA LEU A 250 -16.06 -3.51 22.34
C LEU A 250 -14.78 -4.33 22.53
N LEU A 251 -14.90 -5.63 22.85
CA LEU A 251 -13.75 -6.53 23.00
C LEU A 251 -12.89 -6.56 21.74
N GLN A 252 -11.58 -6.78 21.93
CA GLN A 252 -10.62 -6.79 20.84
C GLN A 252 -10.37 -8.22 20.36
N GLY A 253 -10.54 -8.46 19.06
CA GLY A 253 -10.17 -9.72 18.43
C GLY A 253 -8.66 -9.84 18.22
N GLY A 254 -8.21 -11.05 17.89
CA GLY A 254 -6.84 -11.29 17.46
C GLY A 254 -6.66 -11.06 15.95
N ASN A 255 -5.54 -11.58 15.43
CA ASN A 255 -5.27 -11.56 14.00
C ASN A 255 -6.28 -12.46 13.25
N ALA A 256 -6.61 -12.11 12.02
CA ALA A 256 -7.35 -13.03 11.16
C ALA A 256 -6.43 -14.15 10.69
N LEU A 257 -5.24 -13.81 10.19
CA LEU A 257 -4.19 -14.77 9.83
C LEU A 257 -2.89 -14.43 10.56
N ARG A 258 -2.30 -15.41 11.23
CA ARG A 258 -1.00 -15.30 11.89
C ARG A 258 -0.07 -16.42 11.41
N VAL A 259 1.10 -16.05 10.91
CA VAL A 259 2.17 -16.96 10.50
C VAL A 259 3.39 -16.73 11.36
N SER A 260 3.81 -17.77 12.09
CA SER A 260 4.97 -17.70 13.00
C SER A 260 6.01 -18.78 12.72
N GLY A 261 5.79 -19.67 11.74
CA GLY A 261 6.75 -20.67 11.29
C GLY A 261 7.29 -20.38 9.89
N ASN A 262 8.34 -21.11 9.51
CA ASN A 262 8.91 -21.04 8.16
C ASN A 262 7.92 -21.61 7.13
N ILE A 263 7.86 -21.04 5.93
CA ILE A 263 7.02 -21.58 4.85
C ILE A 263 7.90 -21.74 3.61
N ALA A 264 8.21 -22.99 3.26
CA ALA A 264 9.19 -23.28 2.22
C ALA A 264 8.71 -22.90 0.81
N GLY A 265 7.42 -23.08 0.51
CA GLY A 265 6.81 -22.81 -0.79
C GLY A 265 6.24 -21.39 -0.95
N GLY A 266 6.49 -20.49 0.00
CA GLY A 266 5.94 -19.14 0.00
C GLY A 266 4.47 -19.06 0.38
N ILE A 267 3.94 -17.83 0.38
CA ILE A 267 2.57 -17.50 0.75
C ILE A 267 1.87 -16.84 -0.43
N ILE A 268 0.70 -17.35 -0.78
CA ILE A 268 -0.19 -16.74 -1.78
C ILE A 268 -1.59 -16.54 -1.20
N LEU A 269 -2.07 -15.29 -1.21
CA LEU A 269 -3.48 -14.95 -1.00
C LEU A 269 -4.10 -14.82 -2.38
N ASP A 270 -4.73 -15.88 -2.85
CA ASP A 270 -5.06 -16.08 -4.25
C ASP A 270 -6.40 -15.46 -4.65
N ALA A 271 -6.61 -15.35 -5.96
CA ALA A 271 -7.86 -14.92 -6.58
C ALA A 271 -7.98 -15.61 -7.94
N PRO A 272 -9.19 -15.74 -8.50
CA PRO A 272 -9.34 -16.35 -9.82
C PRO A 272 -8.51 -15.56 -10.83
N PRO A 273 -7.87 -16.24 -11.81
CA PRO A 273 -7.16 -15.54 -12.86
C PRO A 273 -8.12 -14.64 -13.65
N ARG A 274 -7.55 -13.65 -14.35
CA ARG A 274 -8.35 -12.75 -15.18
C ARG A 274 -8.78 -13.50 -16.43
N ASP A 275 -10.08 -13.48 -16.73
CA ASP A 275 -10.63 -13.92 -18.01
C ASP A 275 -9.92 -13.20 -19.17
N SER A 276 -9.04 -13.95 -19.83
CA SER A 276 -8.15 -13.46 -20.88
C SER A 276 -8.42 -14.14 -22.23
N ASP A 277 -9.01 -15.33 -22.21
CA ASP A 277 -9.59 -16.00 -23.35
C ASP A 277 -10.96 -16.57 -22.91
N PRO A 278 -12.10 -16.01 -23.35
CA PRO A 278 -13.45 -16.44 -22.92
C PRO A 278 -13.84 -17.89 -23.26
N LYS A 279 -12.91 -18.67 -23.82
CA LYS A 279 -13.05 -20.09 -24.17
C LYS A 279 -12.18 -21.01 -23.31
N ASP A 280 -11.20 -20.46 -22.61
CA ASP A 280 -10.51 -21.14 -21.52
C ASP A 280 -11.40 -20.91 -20.29
N ASP A 281 -11.75 -21.97 -19.56
CA ASP A 281 -12.53 -21.86 -18.30
C ASP A 281 -11.69 -22.16 -17.07
N ASP A 282 -10.37 -22.24 -17.27
CA ASP A 282 -9.29 -22.58 -16.34
C ASP A 282 -8.00 -21.94 -16.91
N GLU A 283 -7.90 -20.61 -16.77
CA GLU A 283 -6.92 -19.79 -17.47
C GLU A 283 -5.47 -20.06 -17.01
N ASP A 284 -5.30 -20.45 -15.74
CA ASP A 284 -4.01 -20.79 -15.17
C ASP A 284 -3.71 -22.29 -15.18
N LYS A 285 -4.69 -23.11 -15.60
CA LYS A 285 -4.57 -24.56 -15.85
C LYS A 285 -4.26 -25.31 -14.58
N ASP A 286 -4.80 -24.84 -13.47
CA ASP A 286 -4.67 -25.48 -12.17
C ASP A 286 -5.70 -26.62 -11.97
N GLY A 287 -6.60 -26.83 -12.93
CA GLY A 287 -7.60 -27.90 -12.93
C GLY A 287 -8.87 -27.56 -12.15
N VAL A 288 -8.96 -26.37 -11.55
CA VAL A 288 -10.16 -25.77 -11.00
C VAL A 288 -10.62 -24.70 -11.98
N LYS A 289 -11.92 -24.68 -12.29
CA LYS A 289 -12.45 -23.64 -13.18
C LYS A 289 -12.39 -22.29 -12.49
N ASP A 290 -11.96 -21.24 -13.19
CA ASP A 290 -11.91 -19.85 -12.71
C ASP A 290 -13.19 -19.43 -11.97
N ALA A 291 -14.36 -19.78 -12.54
CA ALA A 291 -15.66 -19.42 -11.98
C ALA A 291 -16.01 -20.14 -10.65
N SER A 292 -15.27 -21.19 -10.29
CA SER A 292 -15.42 -21.96 -9.05
C SER A 292 -14.39 -21.57 -7.99
N GLU A 293 -13.45 -20.70 -8.33
CA GLU A 293 -12.42 -20.22 -7.43
C GLU A 293 -12.89 -19.04 -6.58
N GLY A 294 -12.40 -18.99 -5.34
CA GLY A 294 -12.63 -17.87 -4.44
C GLY A 294 -11.64 -16.73 -4.62
N THR A 295 -11.91 -15.59 -4.00
CA THR A 295 -10.90 -14.54 -3.79
C THR A 295 -10.57 -14.47 -2.31
N ALA A 296 -9.29 -14.56 -1.97
CA ALA A 296 -8.83 -14.47 -0.60
C ALA A 296 -9.30 -13.16 0.07
N SER A 297 -9.82 -13.27 1.28
CA SER A 297 -10.20 -12.12 2.12
C SER A 297 -9.77 -12.36 3.55
N VAL A 298 -8.76 -11.64 4.01
CA VAL A 298 -8.23 -11.72 5.37
C VAL A 298 -8.58 -10.43 6.12
N THR A 299 -9.54 -10.50 7.05
CA THR A 299 -10.12 -9.31 7.69
C THR A 299 -10.11 -9.41 9.21
N SER A 300 -9.49 -8.44 9.88
CA SER A 300 -9.62 -8.28 11.34
C SER A 300 -10.40 -7.01 11.66
N TYR A 301 -11.36 -7.14 12.56
CA TYR A 301 -12.09 -6.03 13.16
C TYR A 301 -11.58 -5.83 14.59
N GLY A 302 -10.82 -4.75 14.79
CA GLY A 302 -10.10 -4.48 16.02
C GLY A 302 -8.72 -3.87 15.77
N SER A 303 -7.98 -3.68 16.86
CA SER A 303 -6.62 -3.13 16.83
C SER A 303 -5.55 -4.12 16.35
N ALA A 304 -5.85 -5.42 16.31
CA ALA A 304 -4.92 -6.43 15.82
C ALA A 304 -4.67 -6.29 14.31
N ALA A 305 -3.49 -6.73 13.85
CA ALA A 305 -3.22 -6.81 12.42
C ALA A 305 -4.12 -7.88 11.77
N ALA A 306 -4.70 -7.60 10.60
CA ALA A 306 -5.45 -8.61 9.84
C ALA A 306 -4.55 -9.79 9.47
N PHE A 307 -3.35 -9.51 8.96
CA PHE A 307 -2.34 -10.51 8.65
C PHE A 307 -1.01 -10.18 9.32
N GLN A 308 -0.50 -11.09 10.15
CA GLN A 308 0.80 -10.98 10.81
C GLN A 308 1.75 -12.10 10.39
N ILE A 309 2.99 -11.72 10.03
CA ILE A 309 4.09 -12.65 9.75
C ILE A 309 5.24 -12.34 10.71
N GLY A 310 5.60 -13.30 11.54
CA GLY A 310 6.73 -13.19 12.46
C GLY A 310 6.55 -13.99 13.74
N ALA A 311 7.62 -14.05 14.53
CA ALA A 311 7.64 -14.68 15.84
C ALA A 311 8.53 -13.88 16.80
N SER A 312 8.35 -14.09 18.10
CA SER A 312 9.15 -13.45 19.17
C SER A 312 10.32 -14.32 19.65
N ASP A 313 10.29 -15.62 19.36
CA ASP A 313 11.18 -16.64 19.90
C ASP A 313 12.06 -17.33 18.85
N ARG A 314 11.78 -17.15 17.55
CA ARG A 314 12.60 -17.64 16.44
C ARG A 314 12.55 -16.75 15.20
N ALA A 315 13.55 -16.89 14.34
CA ALA A 315 13.51 -16.32 13.00
C ALA A 315 12.46 -17.02 12.12
N VAL A 316 11.87 -16.27 11.18
CA VAL A 316 10.89 -16.78 10.20
C VAL A 316 11.39 -16.53 8.78
N THR A 317 11.41 -17.56 7.96
CA THR A 317 11.77 -17.49 6.54
C THR A 317 10.61 -17.94 5.67
N ILE A 318 10.23 -17.09 4.72
CA ILE A 318 9.23 -17.39 3.70
C ILE A 318 9.97 -17.56 2.37
N GLY A 319 9.91 -18.78 1.82
CA GLY A 319 10.47 -19.15 0.53
C GLY A 319 9.70 -18.52 -0.64
N ALA A 320 10.22 -18.67 -1.85
CA ALA A 320 9.60 -18.08 -3.04
C ALA A 320 8.32 -18.83 -3.42
N VAL A 321 7.30 -18.09 -3.85
CA VAL A 321 6.09 -18.68 -4.45
C VAL A 321 6.45 -19.25 -5.82
N SER A 322 6.15 -20.53 -6.03
CA SER A 322 6.37 -21.19 -7.33
C SER A 322 5.56 -20.50 -8.44
N GLY A 323 6.13 -20.40 -9.65
CA GLY A 323 5.46 -19.78 -10.80
C GLY A 323 5.44 -18.24 -10.80
N ASN A 324 5.83 -17.59 -9.70
CA ASN A 324 5.97 -16.13 -9.66
C ASN A 324 7.24 -15.69 -10.40
N ALA A 325 7.07 -14.92 -11.49
CA ALA A 325 8.18 -14.44 -12.32
C ALA A 325 9.18 -13.52 -11.60
N GLN A 326 8.75 -12.86 -10.52
CA GLN A 326 9.56 -11.99 -9.67
C GLN A 326 10.28 -12.77 -8.55
N GLY A 327 9.96 -14.05 -8.34
CA GLY A 327 10.55 -14.87 -7.27
C GLY A 327 10.17 -14.39 -5.86
N HIS A 328 9.07 -13.64 -5.73
CA HIS A 328 8.60 -13.12 -4.46
C HIS A 328 7.98 -14.23 -3.59
N GLY A 329 8.28 -14.20 -2.29
CA GLY A 329 7.79 -15.17 -1.31
C GLY A 329 6.43 -14.84 -0.73
N LEU A 330 5.94 -13.61 -0.93
CA LEU A 330 4.58 -13.21 -0.59
C LEU A 330 3.88 -12.62 -1.81
N VAL A 331 2.73 -13.20 -2.17
CA VAL A 331 1.87 -12.73 -3.26
C VAL A 331 0.46 -12.50 -2.73
N ILE A 332 -0.08 -11.31 -2.96
CA ILE A 332 -1.43 -10.92 -2.54
C ILE A 332 -2.24 -10.59 -3.78
N ASN A 333 -2.98 -11.58 -4.31
CA ASN A 333 -3.98 -11.41 -5.36
C ASN A 333 -5.34 -11.02 -4.79
N GLY A 334 -5.67 -11.47 -3.58
CA GLY A 334 -6.89 -11.11 -2.85
C GLY A 334 -6.77 -9.85 -1.97
N ASN A 335 -7.49 -9.84 -0.85
CA ASN A 335 -7.65 -8.68 0.03
C ASN A 335 -7.14 -8.96 1.45
N VAL A 336 -6.44 -7.98 2.04
CA VAL A 336 -6.10 -7.92 3.46
C VAL A 336 -6.67 -6.63 4.03
N SER A 337 -7.43 -6.70 5.12
CA SER A 337 -8.17 -5.54 5.66
C SER A 337 -8.17 -5.47 7.18
N GLY A 338 -7.49 -4.47 7.75
CA GLY A 338 -7.48 -4.19 9.18
C GLY A 338 -8.41 -3.04 9.55
N GLN A 339 -9.45 -3.30 10.34
CA GLN A 339 -10.57 -2.36 10.54
C GLN A 339 -10.74 -1.98 12.02
N GLY A 340 -10.27 -0.79 12.40
CA GLY A 340 -10.58 -0.11 13.65
C GLY A 340 -11.96 0.55 13.57
N VAL A 341 -13.00 -0.25 13.76
CA VAL A 341 -14.40 0.14 13.49
C VAL A 341 -14.92 1.20 14.48
N TYR A 342 -14.51 1.10 15.74
CA TYR A 342 -14.96 1.97 16.82
C TYR A 342 -13.93 3.08 17.11
N LYS A 343 -14.38 4.12 17.85
CA LYS A 343 -13.49 5.20 18.31
C LYS A 343 -12.33 4.64 19.14
N ALA A 344 -11.21 5.32 19.10
CA ALA A 344 -10.01 4.96 19.84
C ALA A 344 -9.39 3.59 19.47
N VAL A 345 -9.72 3.04 18.30
CA VAL A 345 -9.16 1.78 17.80
C VAL A 345 -8.31 2.01 16.55
N ASP A 346 -7.05 1.61 16.60
CA ASP A 346 -6.14 1.63 15.44
C ASP A 346 -6.56 0.61 14.37
N GLY A 347 -6.30 0.91 13.10
CA GLY A 347 -6.44 -0.04 11.99
C GLY A 347 -5.08 -0.60 11.55
N ASN A 348 -4.93 -1.92 11.48
CA ASN A 348 -3.67 -2.57 11.09
C ASN A 348 -3.90 -3.66 10.02
N GLY A 349 -3.41 -3.45 8.79
CA GLY A 349 -3.59 -4.39 7.68
C GLY A 349 -2.63 -5.59 7.76
N LEU A 350 -1.47 -5.46 7.12
CA LEU A 350 -0.41 -6.45 7.07
C LEU A 350 0.81 -5.99 7.87
N VAL A 351 1.30 -6.82 8.79
CA VAL A 351 2.53 -6.59 9.57
C VAL A 351 3.53 -7.73 9.34
N ILE A 352 4.73 -7.39 8.90
CA ILE A 352 5.85 -8.33 8.66
C ILE A 352 6.99 -7.99 9.63
N GLY A 353 7.29 -8.88 10.56
CA GLY A 353 8.33 -8.69 11.58
C GLY A 353 7.95 -7.72 12.70
N GLY A 354 8.96 -7.16 13.38
CA GLY A 354 8.76 -6.26 14.52
C GLY A 354 8.40 -6.95 15.85
N LEU A 355 8.46 -8.29 15.90
CA LEU A 355 8.14 -9.08 17.10
C LEU A 355 9.36 -9.50 17.94
N GLY A 356 10.57 -9.08 17.54
CA GLY A 356 11.83 -9.35 18.25
C GLY A 356 12.79 -10.28 17.51
N GLN A 357 12.34 -10.97 16.47
CA GLN A 357 13.16 -11.87 15.66
C GLN A 357 13.11 -11.50 14.18
N ALA A 358 14.12 -11.97 13.43
CA ALA A 358 14.24 -11.70 12.02
C ALA A 358 13.13 -12.36 11.19
N VAL A 359 12.62 -11.64 10.20
CA VAL A 359 11.71 -12.17 9.18
C VAL A 359 12.33 -11.95 7.81
N THR A 360 12.47 -13.00 7.00
CA THR A 360 12.98 -12.87 5.63
C THR A 360 11.94 -13.37 4.65
N ILE A 361 11.54 -12.51 3.71
CA ILE A 361 10.69 -12.89 2.58
C ILE A 361 11.59 -12.99 1.34
N ALA A 362 11.65 -14.19 0.74
CA ALA A 362 12.44 -14.42 -0.47
C ALA A 362 12.00 -13.46 -1.60
N GLY A 363 12.97 -12.81 -2.26
CA GLY A 363 12.71 -11.85 -3.34
C GLY A 363 12.07 -10.52 -2.91
N GLY A 364 10.98 -10.56 -2.15
CA GLY A 364 10.14 -9.42 -1.84
C GLY A 364 8.67 -9.83 -1.74
N MET A 365 7.78 -8.88 -1.98
CA MET A 365 6.34 -9.10 -2.01
C MET A 365 5.67 -8.46 -3.23
N THR A 366 4.63 -9.11 -3.74
CA THR A 366 3.74 -8.57 -4.79
C THR A 366 2.34 -8.36 -4.25
N VAL A 367 1.76 -7.17 -4.47
CA VAL A 367 0.36 -6.85 -4.19
C VAL A 367 -0.37 -6.59 -5.51
N ASN A 368 -1.08 -7.60 -6.00
CA ASN A 368 -1.97 -7.50 -7.15
C ASN A 368 -3.40 -7.10 -6.75
N GLY A 369 -3.86 -7.55 -5.58
CA GLY A 369 -5.14 -7.18 -4.98
C GLY A 369 -5.01 -5.95 -4.08
N ARG A 370 -5.48 -6.05 -2.83
CA ARG A 370 -5.51 -4.92 -1.89
C ARG A 370 -4.93 -5.25 -0.52
N VAL A 371 -4.18 -4.31 0.03
CA VAL A 371 -3.82 -4.27 1.45
C VAL A 371 -4.35 -2.96 2.03
N GLU A 372 -5.31 -3.05 2.94
CA GLU A 372 -6.03 -1.90 3.46
C GLU A 372 -6.04 -1.86 4.99
N ALA A 373 -6.02 -0.65 5.53
CA ALA A 373 -6.32 -0.40 6.93
C ALA A 373 -7.27 0.77 7.07
N SER A 374 -8.22 0.69 8.00
CA SER A 374 -9.01 1.84 8.38
C SER A 374 -9.18 1.98 9.89
N SER A 375 -9.31 3.22 10.34
CA SER A 375 -9.69 3.58 11.71
C SER A 375 -10.68 4.74 11.66
N LEU A 376 -11.58 4.85 12.64
CA LEU A 376 -12.50 5.99 12.70
C LEU A 376 -11.79 7.31 13.02
N ASP A 377 -11.04 7.35 14.12
CA ASP A 377 -10.41 8.56 14.67
C ASP A 377 -8.94 8.39 15.13
N GLN A 378 -8.31 7.24 14.84
CA GLN A 378 -6.99 6.84 15.33
C GLN A 378 -5.95 6.63 14.22
N ASN A 379 -4.86 5.90 14.51
CA ASN A 379 -3.87 5.56 13.51
C ASN A 379 -4.41 4.45 12.60
N ALA A 380 -4.00 4.48 11.33
CA ALA A 380 -4.22 3.36 10.42
C ALA A 380 -2.95 3.09 9.63
N THR A 381 -2.47 1.83 9.66
CA THR A 381 -1.28 1.38 8.91
C THR A 381 -1.64 0.18 8.05
N ALA A 382 -1.62 0.35 6.72
CA ALA A 382 -2.00 -0.72 5.80
C ALA A 382 -0.91 -1.80 5.68
N LEU A 383 0.34 -1.40 5.40
CA LEU A 383 1.49 -2.29 5.37
C LEU A 383 2.58 -1.78 6.32
N ARG A 384 3.02 -2.62 7.25
CA ARG A 384 4.16 -2.36 8.12
C ARG A 384 5.24 -3.42 7.95
N ILE A 385 6.43 -2.98 7.56
CA ILE A 385 7.66 -3.77 7.60
C ILE A 385 8.38 -3.42 8.89
N GLY A 386 8.26 -4.29 9.89
CA GLY A 386 8.78 -4.08 11.23
C GLY A 386 10.30 -4.30 11.34
N ASN A 387 10.86 -3.88 12.47
CA ASN A 387 12.27 -4.08 12.79
C ASN A 387 12.71 -5.56 12.56
N LEU A 388 13.93 -5.74 12.04
CA LEU A 388 14.54 -7.02 11.63
C LEU A 388 13.82 -7.76 10.49
N ALA A 389 12.81 -7.18 9.85
CA ALA A 389 12.22 -7.73 8.64
C ALA A 389 13.01 -7.33 7.40
N ARG A 390 13.17 -8.28 6.47
CA ARG A 390 13.78 -8.09 5.16
C ARG A 390 12.78 -8.44 4.06
N VAL A 391 12.38 -7.42 3.31
CA VAL A 391 11.50 -7.51 2.14
C VAL A 391 12.18 -6.69 1.03
N ASN A 392 13.06 -7.32 0.23
CA ASN A 392 13.97 -6.57 -0.65
C ASN A 392 13.23 -5.67 -1.65
N GLU A 393 12.12 -6.15 -2.22
CA GLU A 393 11.24 -5.39 -3.11
C GLU A 393 9.80 -5.41 -2.61
N ILE A 394 9.12 -4.26 -2.69
CA ILE A 394 7.66 -4.16 -2.60
C ILE A 394 7.14 -3.79 -4.00
N MET A 395 6.38 -4.69 -4.62
CA MET A 395 5.73 -4.45 -5.91
C MET A 395 4.23 -4.27 -5.72
N VAL A 396 3.70 -3.11 -6.09
CA VAL A 396 2.28 -2.75 -5.97
C VAL A 396 1.66 -2.62 -7.35
N ASN A 397 0.92 -3.64 -7.77
CA ASN A 397 0.12 -3.64 -9.01
C ASN A 397 -1.34 -3.26 -8.75
N GLY A 398 -1.88 -3.62 -7.58
CA GLY A 398 -3.23 -3.29 -7.12
C GLY A 398 -3.25 -2.05 -6.22
N GLY A 399 -3.57 -2.22 -4.94
CA GLY A 399 -3.70 -1.11 -4.00
C GLY A 399 -3.09 -1.37 -2.63
N ILE A 400 -2.40 -0.37 -2.07
CA ILE A 400 -2.11 -0.29 -0.63
C ILE A 400 -2.71 1.00 -0.09
N GLY A 401 -3.67 0.89 0.82
CA GLY A 401 -4.54 2.00 1.21
C GLY A 401 -4.77 2.13 2.70
N ALA A 402 -4.56 3.31 3.28
CA ALA A 402 -4.92 3.58 4.69
C ALA A 402 -5.91 4.73 4.82
N THR A 403 -6.96 4.57 5.62
CA THR A 403 -7.93 5.63 5.94
C THR A 403 -8.03 5.82 7.44
N GLY A 404 -7.78 7.00 7.97
CA GLY A 404 -7.88 7.20 9.41
C GLY A 404 -7.59 8.61 9.86
N GLY A 405 -7.21 8.77 11.12
CA GLY A 405 -6.97 10.07 11.74
C GLY A 405 -8.26 10.72 12.23
N GLY A 406 -8.14 11.91 12.82
CA GLY A 406 -9.27 12.68 13.36
C GLY A 406 -8.98 13.25 14.74
N ALA A 407 -8.20 12.53 15.55
CA ALA A 407 -7.61 13.04 16.78
C ALA A 407 -6.23 13.68 16.55
N VAL A 408 -5.83 14.59 17.45
CA VAL A 408 -4.49 15.22 17.43
C VAL A 408 -3.41 14.15 17.61
N GLY A 409 -2.35 14.22 16.81
CA GLY A 409 -1.19 13.34 16.93
C GLY A 409 -1.33 11.98 16.23
N THR A 410 -2.49 11.70 15.65
CA THR A 410 -2.72 10.46 14.88
C THR A 410 -1.99 10.48 13.54
N ARG A 411 -1.58 9.30 13.10
CA ARG A 411 -0.81 9.06 11.88
C ARG A 411 -1.47 8.00 11.02
N VAL A 412 -1.60 8.29 9.73
CA VAL A 412 -2.17 7.37 8.75
C VAL A 412 -1.09 7.05 7.73
N ALA A 413 -0.75 5.77 7.58
CA ALA A 413 0.32 5.32 6.70
C ALA A 413 -0.12 4.18 5.78
N ALA A 414 0.09 4.32 4.47
CA ALA A 414 -0.13 3.19 3.57
C ALA A 414 1.02 2.18 3.68
N ILE A 415 2.27 2.63 3.59
CA ILE A 415 3.46 1.81 3.80
C ILE A 415 4.32 2.44 4.88
N GLN A 416 4.63 1.67 5.93
CA GLN A 416 5.61 2.02 6.96
C GLN A 416 6.74 0.99 6.98
N ILE A 417 7.98 1.47 6.87
CA ILE A 417 9.20 0.68 7.02
C ILE A 417 9.89 1.17 8.28
N ASP A 418 9.96 0.30 9.29
CA ASP A 418 10.52 0.66 10.59
C ASP A 418 12.05 0.70 10.57
N ALA A 419 12.63 1.44 11.51
CA ALA A 419 14.07 1.39 11.75
C ALA A 419 14.53 -0.06 12.01
N GLY A 420 15.65 -0.44 11.39
CA GLY A 420 16.19 -1.80 11.45
C GLY A 420 15.52 -2.82 10.52
N ALA A 421 14.50 -2.44 9.75
CA ALA A 421 14.02 -3.20 8.61
C ALA A 421 14.93 -3.00 7.38
N THR A 422 14.72 -3.80 6.32
CA THR A 422 15.40 -3.64 5.03
C THR A 422 14.43 -3.82 3.87
N THR A 423 14.29 -2.76 3.07
CA THR A 423 13.55 -2.73 1.80
C THR A 423 14.34 -1.89 0.81
N GLY A 424 14.86 -2.53 -0.25
CA GLY A 424 15.75 -1.88 -1.21
C GLY A 424 15.02 -1.09 -2.30
N SER A 425 13.86 -1.58 -2.73
CA SER A 425 13.08 -0.97 -3.82
C SER A 425 11.56 -1.03 -3.61
N LEU A 426 10.88 -0.02 -4.14
CA LEU A 426 9.42 0.07 -4.23
C LEU A 426 9.01 0.32 -5.68
N SER A 427 8.22 -0.57 -6.27
CA SER A 427 7.66 -0.41 -7.62
C SER A 427 6.14 -0.29 -7.54
N ASN A 428 5.58 0.86 -7.89
CA ASN A 428 4.15 1.13 -7.90
C ASN A 428 3.61 1.26 -9.33
N LYS A 429 2.77 0.33 -9.75
CA LYS A 429 1.95 0.40 -10.99
C LYS A 429 0.47 0.63 -10.69
N GLY A 430 0.05 0.37 -9.45
CA GLY A 430 -1.30 0.55 -8.95
C GLY A 430 -1.48 1.85 -8.18
N ALA A 431 -2.01 1.75 -6.96
CA ALA A 431 -2.26 2.91 -6.10
C ALA A 431 -1.74 2.72 -4.67
N ILE A 432 -0.98 3.69 -4.17
CA ILE A 432 -0.60 3.83 -2.76
C ILE A 432 -1.31 5.07 -2.23
N LEU A 433 -2.35 4.86 -1.43
CA LEU A 433 -3.29 5.93 -1.07
C LEU A 433 -3.42 6.08 0.44
N VAL A 434 -3.40 7.32 0.89
CA VAL A 434 -3.77 7.66 2.26
C VAL A 434 -4.90 8.65 2.24
N LYS A 435 -5.97 8.34 2.97
CA LYS A 435 -7.07 9.27 3.24
C LYS A 435 -7.06 9.64 4.70
N VAL A 436 -6.91 10.93 4.97
CA VAL A 436 -6.94 11.48 6.31
C VAL A 436 -8.34 12.00 6.61
N ASN A 437 -8.89 11.59 7.74
CA ASN A 437 -10.12 12.09 8.32
C ASN A 437 -9.78 13.26 9.26
N GLY A 438 -10.53 14.36 9.10
CA GLY A 438 -10.36 15.55 9.92
C GLY A 438 -9.10 16.37 9.62
N ASP A 439 -8.88 17.40 10.42
CA ASP A 439 -7.92 18.48 10.16
C ASP A 439 -6.72 18.45 11.12
N LYS A 440 -6.42 17.31 11.76
CA LYS A 440 -5.43 17.22 12.85
C LYS A 440 -4.39 16.11 12.69
N ALA A 441 -4.63 15.16 11.79
CA ALA A 441 -3.79 14.00 11.57
C ALA A 441 -2.74 14.24 10.48
N ILE A 442 -1.67 13.44 10.51
CA ILE A 442 -0.64 13.43 9.46
C ILE A 442 -0.84 12.19 8.59
N GLY A 443 -0.94 12.40 7.28
CA GLY A 443 -0.99 11.31 6.30
C GLY A 443 0.38 11.11 5.65
N THR A 444 0.85 9.87 5.59
CA THR A 444 2.13 9.52 4.96
C THR A 444 1.99 8.29 4.06
N ALA A 445 2.08 8.44 2.73
CA ALA A 445 1.87 7.29 1.82
C ALA A 445 3.01 6.28 1.93
N VAL A 446 4.26 6.74 1.95
CA VAL A 446 5.43 5.90 2.23
C VAL A 446 6.28 6.55 3.31
N LEU A 447 6.45 5.85 4.42
CA LEU A 447 7.27 6.28 5.56
C LEU A 447 8.43 5.31 5.74
N ASP A 448 9.63 5.72 5.35
CA ASP A 448 10.84 4.93 5.52
C ASP A 448 11.71 5.46 6.65
N ARG A 449 11.61 4.80 7.82
CA ARG A 449 12.50 5.05 8.97
C ARG A 449 13.76 4.18 8.94
N SER A 450 13.84 3.20 8.04
CA SER A 450 15.03 2.37 7.89
C SER A 450 16.14 3.08 7.13
N GLY A 451 15.77 3.99 6.22
CA GLY A 451 16.69 4.65 5.30
C GLY A 451 17.29 3.70 4.26
N THR A 452 16.62 2.58 3.98
CA THR A 452 17.13 1.51 3.10
C THR A 452 16.59 1.57 1.67
N LEU A 453 15.52 2.34 1.42
CA LEU A 453 15.00 2.50 0.06
C LEU A 453 15.99 3.25 -0.82
N SER A 454 16.50 2.58 -1.86
CA SER A 454 17.41 3.17 -2.84
C SER A 454 16.73 3.48 -4.18
N SER A 455 15.60 2.83 -4.47
CA SER A 455 14.85 3.02 -5.72
C SER A 455 13.35 3.02 -5.48
N ILE A 456 12.67 4.02 -6.03
CA ILE A 456 11.21 4.09 -6.10
C ILE A 456 10.82 4.31 -7.56
N VAL A 457 10.02 3.40 -8.12
CA VAL A 457 9.47 3.53 -9.47
C VAL A 457 7.96 3.75 -9.34
N ASN A 458 7.49 4.91 -9.78
CA ASN A 458 6.06 5.23 -9.84
C ASN A 458 5.56 5.26 -11.29
N GLN A 459 4.68 4.33 -11.61
CA GLN A 459 3.93 4.27 -12.86
C GLN A 459 2.42 4.29 -12.64
N GLY A 460 1.99 4.42 -11.38
CA GLY A 460 0.61 4.57 -10.94
C GLY A 460 0.44 5.81 -10.07
N ARG A 461 -0.33 5.68 -8.99
CA ARG A 461 -0.72 6.80 -8.12
C ARG A 461 -0.10 6.65 -6.73
N ILE A 462 0.54 7.70 -6.23
CA ILE A 462 0.91 7.86 -4.82
C ILE A 462 0.27 9.15 -4.32
N ALA A 463 -0.70 9.09 -3.42
CA ALA A 463 -1.46 10.29 -3.06
C ALA A 463 -1.95 10.31 -1.62
N ILE A 464 -1.98 11.52 -1.06
CA ILE A 464 -2.66 11.86 0.18
C ILE A 464 -3.94 12.64 -0.12
N GLU A 465 -5.04 12.25 0.50
CA GLU A 465 -6.35 12.89 0.39
C GLU A 465 -6.86 13.32 1.78
N GLY A 466 -7.68 14.38 1.82
CA GLY A 466 -8.37 14.81 3.04
C GLY A 466 -7.51 15.55 4.09
N ALA A 467 -6.18 15.53 3.96
CA ALA A 467 -5.30 16.25 4.88
C ALA A 467 -5.45 17.78 4.74
N ALA A 468 -5.79 18.47 5.84
CA ALA A 468 -5.84 19.92 5.87
C ALA A 468 -4.42 20.51 5.96
N GLY A 469 -4.04 21.45 5.08
CA GLY A 469 -2.73 22.08 5.09
C GLY A 469 -1.61 21.22 4.49
N THR A 470 -0.67 21.87 3.81
CA THR A 470 0.34 21.19 2.98
C THR A 470 1.37 20.40 3.79
N ASP A 471 1.65 20.78 5.05
CA ASP A 471 2.72 20.16 5.84
C ASP A 471 2.33 18.81 6.46
N ARG A 472 1.05 18.42 6.33
CA ARG A 472 0.50 17.17 6.88
C ARG A 472 0.19 16.11 5.83
N ALA A 473 0.33 16.47 4.56
CA ALA A 473 0.20 15.57 3.43
C ALA A 473 1.60 15.20 2.93
N ILE A 474 2.13 14.05 3.36
CA ILE A 474 3.46 13.59 2.98
C ILE A 474 3.33 12.38 2.05
N ALA A 475 3.64 12.53 0.78
CA ALA A 475 3.63 11.39 -0.15
C ALA A 475 4.77 10.43 0.19
N LEU A 476 5.98 10.96 0.38
CA LEU A 476 7.19 10.18 0.62
C LEU A 476 7.96 10.84 1.77
N ASP A 477 8.14 10.12 2.88
CA ASP A 477 9.03 10.50 3.97
C ASP A 477 10.23 9.54 3.97
N LEU A 478 11.33 10.00 3.39
CA LEU A 478 12.58 9.26 3.18
C LEU A 478 13.74 9.94 3.92
N GLY A 479 13.46 10.82 4.89
CA GLY A 479 14.46 11.64 5.57
C GLY A 479 15.52 10.85 6.35
N ALA A 480 15.27 9.57 6.63
CA ALA A 480 16.25 8.67 7.26
C ALA A 480 17.34 8.17 6.29
N ASN A 481 17.16 8.33 4.96
CA ASN A 481 18.12 7.85 3.98
C ASN A 481 19.37 8.74 3.95
N THR A 482 20.55 8.14 4.09
CA THR A 482 21.85 8.84 4.07
C THR A 482 22.72 8.44 2.87
N THR A 483 22.23 7.55 2.02
CA THR A 483 22.97 6.96 0.89
C THR A 483 22.53 7.49 -0.47
N GLY A 484 21.29 7.98 -0.56
CA GLY A 484 20.65 8.50 -1.76
C GLY A 484 19.51 7.60 -2.22
N VAL A 485 18.45 8.20 -2.76
CA VAL A 485 17.33 7.52 -3.40
C VAL A 485 17.10 8.05 -4.81
N THR A 486 16.80 7.14 -5.74
CA THR A 486 16.32 7.49 -7.08
C THR A 486 14.81 7.23 -7.19
N ILE A 487 14.04 8.30 -7.38
CA ILE A 487 12.60 8.28 -7.64
C ILE A 487 12.38 8.48 -9.13
N THR A 488 11.87 7.46 -9.82
CA THR A 488 11.52 7.53 -11.25
C THR A 488 10.01 7.56 -11.43
N GLN A 489 9.47 8.55 -12.12
CA GLN A 489 8.08 8.60 -12.54
C GLN A 489 7.96 8.51 -14.07
N SER A 490 7.26 7.49 -14.55
CA SER A 490 7.06 7.24 -15.98
C SER A 490 5.69 6.63 -16.24
N ARG A 491 5.18 6.76 -17.45
CA ARG A 491 3.92 6.10 -17.82
C ARG A 491 4.18 4.61 -18.06
N LEU A 492 3.33 3.73 -17.54
CA LEU A 492 3.45 2.28 -17.73
C LEU A 492 3.35 1.86 -19.21
N SER A 493 2.45 2.49 -19.97
CA SER A 493 2.26 2.32 -21.41
C SER A 493 1.57 3.56 -21.99
N ALA A 494 1.56 3.76 -23.31
CA ALA A 494 0.94 4.93 -23.93
C ALA A 494 -0.55 5.14 -23.57
N THR A 495 -1.26 4.06 -23.23
CA THR A 495 -2.70 4.06 -22.89
C THR A 495 -2.97 3.96 -21.40
N ALA A 496 -1.95 3.70 -20.57
CA ALA A 496 -2.11 3.61 -19.13
C ALA A 496 -2.48 4.98 -18.51
N THR A 497 -3.17 4.93 -17.37
CA THR A 497 -3.45 6.11 -16.54
C THR A 497 -2.15 6.87 -16.28
N VAL A 498 -2.24 8.20 -16.33
CA VAL A 498 -1.10 9.08 -16.09
C VAL A 498 -0.63 8.90 -14.63
N PRO A 499 0.66 8.71 -14.36
CA PRO A 499 1.14 8.57 -13.00
C PRO A 499 1.04 9.90 -12.24
N GLU A 500 0.90 9.84 -10.92
CA GLU A 500 0.95 11.03 -10.08
C GLU A 500 1.56 10.77 -8.70
N ILE A 501 2.21 11.80 -8.16
CA ILE A 501 2.60 11.90 -6.75
C ILE A 501 1.94 13.17 -6.18
N THR A 502 1.08 13.03 -5.17
CA THR A 502 0.41 14.16 -4.50
C THR A 502 0.68 14.14 -2.99
N GLY A 503 1.36 15.17 -2.51
CA GLY A 503 1.87 15.31 -1.14
C GLY A 503 3.35 15.69 -1.16
N ASN A 504 3.88 16.10 -0.01
CA ASN A 504 5.28 16.47 0.14
C ASN A 504 6.20 15.26 -0.03
N ILE A 505 7.39 15.50 -0.55
CA ILE A 505 8.49 14.55 -0.66
C ILE A 505 9.61 15.07 0.25
N LEU A 506 9.95 14.31 1.28
CA LEU A 506 11.02 14.60 2.22
C LEU A 506 12.15 13.60 1.96
N LEU A 507 13.32 14.10 1.59
CA LEU A 507 14.52 13.32 1.31
C LEU A 507 15.58 13.58 2.39
N GLY A 508 16.69 12.85 2.32
CA GLY A 508 17.64 12.72 3.41
C GLY A 508 18.94 13.50 3.20
N SER A 509 20.07 12.86 3.48
CA SER A 509 21.41 13.48 3.33
C SER A 509 22.27 12.79 2.26
N GLY A 510 21.66 11.87 1.51
CA GLY A 510 22.29 11.18 0.40
C GLY A 510 22.20 11.97 -0.89
N ASN A 511 22.78 11.44 -1.98
CA ASN A 511 22.61 12.07 -3.29
C ASN A 511 21.28 11.60 -3.89
N ASP A 512 20.29 12.49 -3.93
CA ASP A 512 18.93 12.11 -4.31
C ASP A 512 18.59 12.54 -5.74
N VAL A 513 17.80 11.72 -6.43
CA VAL A 513 17.37 11.98 -7.80
C VAL A 513 15.87 11.79 -7.92
N ILE A 514 15.17 12.79 -8.45
CA ILE A 514 13.80 12.67 -8.94
C ILE A 514 13.85 12.84 -10.45
N ASP A 515 13.50 11.78 -11.20
CA ASP A 515 13.41 11.77 -12.65
C ASP A 515 11.98 11.48 -13.09
N SER A 516 11.30 12.48 -13.64
CA SER A 516 9.92 12.35 -14.10
C SER A 516 9.81 12.65 -15.59
N SER A 517 9.28 11.69 -16.34
CA SER A 517 9.01 11.78 -17.78
C SER A 517 7.52 11.84 -18.11
N ALA A 518 6.65 11.69 -17.10
CA ALA A 518 5.21 11.76 -17.31
C ALA A 518 4.47 12.17 -16.04
N GLY A 519 3.27 12.72 -16.23
CA GLY A 519 2.34 12.96 -15.15
C GLY A 519 2.69 14.14 -14.27
N LYS A 520 2.13 14.15 -13.06
CA LYS A 520 2.23 15.29 -12.15
C LYS A 520 2.88 14.92 -10.82
N ILE A 521 3.64 15.85 -10.28
CA ILE A 521 4.13 15.83 -8.90
C ILE A 521 3.64 17.12 -8.26
N VAL A 522 2.87 17.01 -7.18
CA VAL A 522 2.26 18.14 -6.49
C VAL A 522 2.62 18.08 -5.01
N GLY A 523 3.23 19.15 -4.49
CA GLY A 523 3.67 19.24 -3.10
C GLY A 523 5.10 19.76 -2.97
N LYS A 524 5.52 20.03 -1.74
CA LYS A 524 6.87 20.51 -1.46
C LYS A 524 7.89 19.36 -1.60
N ILE A 525 9.05 19.63 -2.18
CA ILE A 525 10.21 18.73 -2.18
C ILE A 525 11.28 19.33 -1.28
N LEU A 526 11.76 18.57 -0.29
CA LEU A 526 12.98 18.89 0.46
C LEU A 526 14.02 17.82 0.14
N PHE A 527 15.11 18.21 -0.51
CA PHE A 527 16.22 17.30 -0.81
C PHE A 527 17.12 17.06 0.41
N GLY A 528 17.49 18.13 1.12
CA GLY A 528 18.31 18.03 2.34
C GLY A 528 19.77 18.32 2.07
N ALA A 529 20.65 17.34 2.25
CA ALA A 529 22.07 17.48 1.91
C ALA A 529 22.42 16.48 0.80
N GLY A 530 23.34 16.82 -0.08
CA GLY A 530 23.77 15.90 -1.14
C GLY A 530 23.97 16.58 -2.48
N ASN A 531 24.26 15.76 -3.49
CA ASN A 531 24.28 16.19 -4.89
C ASN A 531 22.96 15.80 -5.54
N ASP A 532 22.03 16.74 -5.48
CA ASP A 532 20.61 16.49 -5.65
C ASP A 532 20.09 16.94 -7.01
N ARG A 533 19.21 16.15 -7.60
CA ARG A 533 18.73 16.36 -8.97
C ARG A 533 17.22 16.24 -9.08
N LEU A 534 16.59 17.24 -9.68
CA LEU A 534 15.22 17.20 -10.15
C LEU A 534 15.20 17.32 -11.68
N LYS A 535 14.78 16.26 -12.35
CA LYS A 535 14.71 16.15 -13.80
C LYS A 535 13.27 15.96 -14.25
N LEU A 536 12.78 16.87 -15.08
CA LEU A 536 11.46 16.81 -15.68
C LEU A 536 11.61 16.80 -17.21
N SER A 537 11.01 15.84 -17.87
CA SER A 537 11.08 15.67 -19.33
C SER A 537 9.72 15.30 -19.92
N SER A 538 9.64 15.19 -21.25
CA SER A 538 8.41 14.85 -21.96
C SER A 538 7.23 15.73 -21.52
N GLU A 539 6.18 15.15 -20.91
CA GLU A 539 4.99 15.89 -20.46
C GLU A 539 4.88 15.94 -18.92
N ALA A 540 5.99 15.75 -18.20
CA ALA A 540 6.02 15.83 -16.75
C ALA A 540 5.72 17.26 -16.25
N SER A 541 4.96 17.34 -15.17
CA SER A 541 4.57 18.59 -14.51
C SER A 541 4.89 18.56 -13.03
N TYR A 542 5.43 19.65 -12.52
CA TYR A 542 5.66 19.86 -11.10
C TYR A 542 4.95 21.13 -10.62
N SER A 543 4.29 21.04 -9.46
CA SER A 543 3.68 22.18 -8.78
C SER A 543 4.00 22.16 -7.28
N GLY A 544 4.77 23.13 -6.80
CA GLY A 544 5.14 23.23 -5.40
C GLY A 544 6.43 24.00 -5.15
N ALA A 545 6.93 23.96 -3.92
CA ALA A 545 8.23 24.51 -3.55
C ALA A 545 9.29 23.40 -3.49
N VAL A 546 10.46 23.63 -4.10
CA VAL A 546 11.65 22.77 -4.01
C VAL A 546 12.71 23.49 -3.20
N SER A 547 13.30 22.80 -2.23
CA SER A 547 14.50 23.25 -1.52
C SER A 547 15.58 22.18 -1.65
N PHE A 548 16.71 22.56 -2.26
CA PHE A 548 17.85 21.68 -2.47
C PHE A 548 18.73 21.55 -1.22
N GLY A 549 18.71 22.54 -0.32
CA GLY A 549 19.52 22.53 0.90
C GLY A 549 21.02 22.68 0.62
N SER A 550 21.85 21.72 1.03
CA SER A 550 23.32 21.82 0.95
C SER A 550 23.93 20.82 -0.03
N GLY A 551 25.09 21.13 -0.61
CA GLY A 551 25.74 20.32 -1.64
C GLY A 551 25.50 20.89 -3.04
N THR A 552 25.45 20.08 -4.08
CA THR A 552 25.20 20.59 -5.44
C THR A 552 23.76 20.35 -5.88
N ALA A 553 23.20 21.28 -6.66
CA ALA A 553 21.81 21.22 -7.09
C ALA A 553 21.68 21.21 -8.62
N GLU A 554 20.85 20.33 -9.16
CA GLU A 554 20.51 20.28 -10.58
C GLU A 554 18.98 20.31 -10.77
N LEU A 555 18.47 21.33 -11.45
CA LEU A 555 17.10 21.38 -11.94
C LEU A 555 17.12 21.40 -13.48
N SER A 556 16.61 20.35 -14.12
CA SER A 556 16.54 20.27 -15.58
C SER A 556 15.11 20.08 -16.07
N LEU A 557 14.68 20.92 -17.01
CA LEU A 557 13.41 20.80 -17.73
C LEU A 557 13.69 20.57 -19.22
N ALA A 558 13.11 19.52 -19.80
CA ALA A 558 13.24 19.18 -21.21
C ALA A 558 11.87 19.01 -21.89
N ASP A 559 11.86 18.93 -23.22
CA ASP A 559 10.67 18.70 -24.04
C ASP A 559 9.50 19.65 -23.74
N LYS A 560 8.40 19.18 -23.17
CA LYS A 560 7.23 19.98 -22.78
C LYS A 560 7.05 20.04 -21.26
N ALA A 561 8.09 19.68 -20.50
CA ALA A 561 8.02 19.65 -19.04
C ALA A 561 7.68 21.03 -18.46
N SER A 562 6.95 21.04 -17.35
CA SER A 562 6.56 22.27 -16.67
C SER A 562 6.88 22.25 -15.18
N PHE A 563 7.34 23.38 -14.67
CA PHE A 563 7.60 23.63 -13.26
C PHE A 563 6.85 24.89 -12.84
N MET A 564 6.03 24.79 -11.80
CA MET A 564 5.28 25.90 -11.22
C MET A 564 5.53 25.99 -9.71
N GLY A 565 6.09 27.10 -9.24
CA GLY A 565 6.34 27.36 -7.83
C GLY A 565 7.75 27.87 -7.55
N SER A 566 8.29 27.62 -6.36
CA SER A 566 9.60 28.17 -5.96
C SER A 566 10.71 27.12 -6.03
N ALA A 567 11.90 27.51 -6.48
CA ALA A 567 13.11 26.72 -6.41
C ALA A 567 14.16 27.45 -5.56
N ASP A 568 14.55 26.84 -4.45
CA ASP A 568 15.60 27.32 -3.56
C ASP A 568 16.85 26.45 -3.70
N PHE A 569 17.91 27.01 -4.29
CA PHE A 569 19.14 26.28 -4.62
C PHE A 569 20.17 26.22 -3.47
N GLY A 570 19.90 26.89 -2.34
CA GLY A 570 20.79 26.89 -1.17
C GLY A 570 22.07 27.72 -1.38
N ASP A 571 23.18 27.28 -0.81
CA ASP A 571 24.46 28.01 -0.90
C ASP A 571 25.49 27.35 -1.84
N GLY A 572 25.23 26.11 -2.25
CA GLY A 572 26.17 25.34 -3.06
C GLY A 572 26.11 25.64 -4.56
N ALA A 573 27.01 25.03 -5.33
CA ALA A 573 27.02 25.17 -6.77
C ALA A 573 25.76 24.54 -7.38
N ALA A 574 25.10 25.25 -8.28
CA ALA A 574 23.80 24.83 -8.80
C ALA A 574 23.68 25.01 -10.32
N THR A 575 22.80 24.24 -10.94
CA THR A 575 22.44 24.37 -12.35
C THR A 575 20.92 24.40 -12.53
N LEU A 576 20.46 25.28 -13.42
CA LEU A 576 19.09 25.32 -13.92
C LEU A 576 19.13 25.28 -15.44
N THR A 577 18.62 24.20 -16.03
CA THR A 577 18.62 24.00 -17.49
C THR A 577 17.21 23.86 -18.04
N LEU A 578 16.87 24.64 -19.06
CA LEU A 578 15.64 24.53 -19.84
C LEU A 578 15.96 24.18 -21.30
N GLY A 579 15.29 23.17 -21.82
CA GLY A 579 15.35 22.73 -23.22
C GLY A 579 13.96 22.54 -23.84
N GLY A 580 13.92 22.30 -25.15
CA GLY A 580 12.68 22.08 -25.90
C GLY A 580 11.72 23.27 -25.81
N THR A 581 10.47 22.99 -25.45
CA THR A 581 9.39 23.95 -25.16
C THR A 581 9.01 23.97 -23.68
N SER A 582 9.92 23.54 -22.80
CA SER A 582 9.67 23.46 -21.36
C SER A 582 9.37 24.82 -20.73
N ARG A 583 8.71 24.82 -19.57
CA ARG A 583 8.31 26.05 -18.88
C ARG A 583 8.66 25.99 -17.40
N PHE A 584 9.45 26.95 -16.93
CA PHE A 584 9.57 27.29 -15.52
C PHE A 584 8.74 28.53 -15.24
N SER A 585 7.96 28.53 -14.16
CA SER A 585 7.18 29.70 -13.71
C SER A 585 7.16 29.80 -12.20
N GLY A 586 7.85 30.79 -11.64
CA GLY A 586 7.78 31.09 -10.22
C GLY A 586 9.03 31.73 -9.64
N LEU A 587 9.32 31.45 -8.37
CA LEU A 587 10.39 32.13 -7.63
C LEU A 587 11.70 31.34 -7.70
N VAL A 588 12.82 32.05 -7.82
CA VAL A 588 14.16 31.49 -7.64
C VAL A 588 14.84 32.16 -6.45
N THR A 589 15.33 31.38 -5.50
CA THR A 589 16.07 31.83 -4.30
C THR A 589 17.32 30.98 -4.10
N GLY A 590 18.21 31.39 -3.19
CA GLY A 590 19.47 30.65 -2.95
C GLY A 590 20.34 30.49 -4.20
N SER A 591 20.24 31.40 -5.18
CA SER A 591 20.76 31.14 -6.52
C SER A 591 22.11 31.78 -6.82
N THR A 592 22.80 32.34 -5.81
CA THR A 592 24.06 33.08 -5.99
C THR A 592 25.10 32.30 -6.80
N ASN A 593 25.17 30.98 -6.59
CA ASN A 593 26.12 30.08 -7.26
C ASN A 593 25.46 29.25 -8.38
N THR A 594 24.29 29.66 -8.87
CA THR A 594 23.54 28.94 -9.92
C THR A 594 23.95 29.38 -11.32
N ALA A 595 24.35 28.41 -12.16
CA ALA A 595 24.50 28.59 -13.60
C ALA A 595 23.17 28.27 -14.30
N VAL A 596 22.65 29.23 -15.08
CA VAL A 596 21.34 29.10 -15.76
C VAL A 596 21.55 28.99 -17.27
N SER A 597 20.97 27.96 -17.87
CA SER A 597 20.98 27.71 -19.32
C SER A 597 19.56 27.55 -19.85
N VAL A 598 19.11 28.49 -20.67
CA VAL A 598 17.79 28.45 -21.35
C VAL A 598 18.02 28.15 -22.82
N ASN A 599 18.29 26.89 -23.13
CA ASN A 599 18.56 26.42 -24.51
C ASN A 599 17.30 26.46 -25.38
N GLY A 600 16.13 26.29 -24.76
CA GLY A 600 14.80 26.46 -25.31
C GLY A 600 13.78 26.69 -24.19
N GLY A 601 12.50 26.83 -24.53
CA GLY A 601 11.44 27.00 -23.54
C GLY A 601 11.39 28.41 -22.92
N SER A 602 10.73 28.51 -21.77
CA SER A 602 10.48 29.79 -21.08
C SER A 602 10.82 29.71 -19.59
N LEU A 603 11.74 30.58 -19.15
CA LEU A 603 12.05 30.83 -17.74
C LEU A 603 11.28 32.07 -17.26
N ALA A 604 10.09 31.90 -16.69
CA ALA A 604 9.30 33.00 -16.15
C ALA A 604 9.57 33.20 -14.65
N LEU A 605 10.37 34.21 -14.32
CA LEU A 605 10.66 34.58 -12.94
C LEU A 605 9.58 35.51 -12.38
N LEU A 606 9.01 35.15 -11.24
CA LEU A 606 7.98 35.93 -10.53
C LEU A 606 8.55 36.72 -9.34
N ASN A 607 9.87 36.74 -9.18
CA ASN A 607 10.55 37.51 -8.15
C ASN A 607 10.29 39.02 -8.34
N THR A 608 10.01 39.74 -7.25
CA THR A 608 9.86 41.20 -7.23
C THR A 608 11.15 41.94 -6.86
N GLY A 609 12.28 41.23 -6.82
CA GLY A 609 13.59 41.78 -6.47
C GLY A 609 14.73 41.06 -7.17
N ALA A 610 15.93 41.17 -6.60
CA ALA A 610 17.14 40.61 -7.20
C ALA A 610 17.16 39.08 -7.16
N VAL A 611 17.42 38.46 -8.32
CA VAL A 611 17.76 37.04 -8.47
C VAL A 611 19.23 36.98 -8.83
N LYS A 612 20.07 36.66 -7.85
CA LYS A 612 21.52 36.55 -8.04
C LYS A 612 21.84 35.25 -8.76
N LEU A 613 22.72 35.28 -9.76
CA LEU A 613 23.15 34.10 -10.54
C LEU A 613 24.67 34.11 -10.75
N ALA A 614 25.26 32.93 -10.92
CA ALA A 614 26.67 32.81 -11.31
C ALA A 614 26.87 33.10 -12.81
N SER A 615 26.00 32.54 -13.66
CA SER A 615 26.00 32.79 -15.11
C SER A 615 24.61 32.62 -15.72
N LEU A 616 24.38 33.26 -16.86
CA LEU A 616 23.14 33.13 -17.64
C LEU A 616 23.48 32.94 -19.12
N SER A 617 22.94 31.90 -19.74
CA SER A 617 22.99 31.69 -21.19
C SER A 617 21.59 31.46 -21.73
N VAL A 618 21.19 32.24 -22.73
CA VAL A 618 19.87 32.15 -23.38
C VAL A 618 20.07 31.84 -24.87
N GLY A 619 19.59 30.67 -25.29
CA GLY A 619 19.64 30.21 -26.68
C GLY A 619 18.64 30.92 -27.58
N ALA A 620 18.75 30.69 -28.88
CA ALA A 620 17.92 31.34 -29.91
C ALA A 620 16.41 31.08 -29.77
N GLN A 621 16.04 29.98 -29.11
CA GLN A 621 14.63 29.62 -28.84
C GLN A 621 14.24 29.83 -27.36
N GLY A 622 15.15 30.38 -26.55
CA GLY A 622 14.92 30.64 -25.14
C GLY A 622 14.13 31.93 -24.91
N THR A 623 13.23 31.90 -23.93
CA THR A 623 12.48 33.06 -23.46
C THR A 623 12.77 33.31 -21.98
N ILE A 624 13.13 34.56 -21.64
CA ILE A 624 13.25 35.03 -20.26
C ILE A 624 12.03 35.86 -19.90
N GLY A 625 11.27 35.42 -18.90
CA GLY A 625 10.14 36.13 -18.35
C GLY A 625 10.54 36.98 -17.14
N VAL A 626 10.14 38.24 -17.14
CA VAL A 626 10.36 39.20 -16.04
C VAL A 626 9.02 39.64 -15.49
N PHE A 627 8.92 39.76 -14.17
CA PHE A 627 7.72 40.26 -13.49
C PHE A 627 7.91 41.74 -13.14
N ILE A 628 6.87 42.55 -13.39
CA ILE A 628 6.85 43.97 -13.09
C ILE A 628 5.59 44.29 -12.31
N ASP A 629 5.78 44.87 -11.14
CA ASP A 629 4.72 45.45 -10.34
C ASP A 629 4.76 46.98 -10.44
N GLY A 630 3.92 47.52 -11.32
CA GLY A 630 3.83 48.96 -11.56
C GLY A 630 3.36 49.75 -10.35
N VAL A 631 2.51 49.14 -9.50
CA VAL A 631 1.97 49.77 -8.30
C VAL A 631 3.02 49.83 -7.20
N ALA A 632 3.66 48.69 -6.90
CA ALA A 632 4.73 48.64 -5.89
C ALA A 632 6.05 49.24 -6.39
N LYS A 633 6.16 49.54 -7.69
CA LYS A 633 7.38 49.96 -8.38
C LYS A 633 8.53 48.96 -8.20
N THR A 634 8.20 47.68 -8.17
CA THR A 634 9.16 46.58 -8.06
C THR A 634 9.20 45.77 -9.34
N ASN A 635 10.30 45.08 -9.60
CA ASN A 635 10.44 44.20 -10.75
C ASN A 635 11.50 43.13 -10.50
N THR A 636 11.48 42.08 -11.31
CA THR A 636 12.57 41.10 -11.35
C THR A 636 13.86 41.76 -11.83
N LEU A 637 14.89 41.73 -11.00
CA LEU A 637 16.26 42.09 -11.40
C LEU A 637 17.13 40.83 -11.43
N ILE A 638 17.52 40.36 -12.60
CA ILE A 638 18.48 39.28 -12.76
C ILE A 638 19.89 39.87 -12.59
N ASP A 639 20.58 39.51 -11.50
CA ASP A 639 21.90 40.03 -11.15
C ASP A 639 22.96 38.93 -11.32
N VAL A 640 23.64 38.94 -12.45
CA VAL A 640 24.58 37.89 -12.86
C VAL A 640 26.00 38.29 -12.50
N ALA A 641 26.65 37.56 -11.59
CA ALA A 641 28.02 37.84 -11.20
C ALA A 641 29.01 37.67 -12.37
N GLY A 642 28.81 36.62 -13.19
CA GLY A 642 29.61 36.33 -14.38
C GLY A 642 29.00 36.89 -15.67
N ALA A 643 29.11 36.12 -16.75
CA ALA A 643 28.59 36.50 -18.05
C ALA A 643 27.09 36.21 -18.17
N ALA A 644 26.36 37.16 -18.77
CA ALA A 644 25.03 36.96 -19.31
C ALA A 644 25.10 36.97 -20.85
N GLN A 645 24.78 35.85 -21.48
CA GLN A 645 24.87 35.65 -22.93
C GLN A 645 23.48 35.43 -23.54
N PHE A 646 23.20 36.14 -24.63
CA PHE A 646 21.96 36.00 -25.40
C PHE A 646 22.28 35.69 -26.87
N ALA A 647 21.76 34.58 -27.38
CA ALA A 647 21.84 34.24 -28.79
C ALA A 647 20.79 35.01 -29.60
N ALA A 648 21.07 35.24 -30.89
CA ALA A 648 20.10 35.87 -31.79
C ALA A 648 18.80 35.03 -31.85
N GLY A 649 17.66 35.70 -31.65
CA GLY A 649 16.33 35.05 -31.59
C GLY A 649 15.76 34.87 -30.19
N SER A 650 16.58 35.00 -29.13
CA SER A 650 16.11 34.95 -27.74
C SER A 650 15.05 36.02 -27.46
N LYS A 651 14.07 35.71 -26.62
CA LYS A 651 12.93 36.61 -26.32
C LYS A 651 12.89 37.04 -24.86
N VAL A 652 12.32 38.21 -24.62
CA VAL A 652 11.94 38.70 -23.29
C VAL A 652 10.42 38.75 -23.19
N LEU A 653 9.85 38.06 -22.21
CA LEU A 653 8.42 38.09 -21.90
C LEU A 653 8.21 38.98 -20.66
N VAL A 654 7.28 39.93 -20.73
CA VAL A 654 6.96 40.79 -19.60
C VAL A 654 5.62 40.38 -19.01
N ASN A 655 5.62 40.06 -17.71
CA ASN A 655 4.43 39.82 -16.91
C ASN A 655 4.15 41.04 -16.04
N LEU A 656 2.98 41.66 -16.21
CA LEU A 656 2.58 42.85 -15.45
C LEU A 656 1.59 42.46 -14.34
N SER A 657 1.77 42.97 -13.12
CA SER A 657 0.80 42.81 -12.02
C SER A 657 -0.50 43.59 -12.28
N SER A 658 -0.40 44.71 -13.01
CA SER A 658 -1.48 45.65 -13.28
C SER A 658 -1.37 46.27 -14.68
N VAL A 659 -2.49 46.76 -15.19
CA VAL A 659 -2.52 47.60 -16.40
C VAL A 659 -2.19 49.06 -16.04
N GLY A 660 -2.71 49.58 -14.92
CA GLY A 660 -2.34 50.89 -14.41
C GLY A 660 -0.88 50.94 -13.91
N GLN A 661 -0.22 52.08 -14.10
CA GLN A 661 1.13 52.39 -13.58
C GLN A 661 2.29 51.49 -14.06
N SER A 662 2.07 50.66 -15.08
CA SER A 662 3.09 49.74 -15.64
C SER A 662 3.93 50.34 -16.77
N ALA A 663 3.64 51.59 -17.20
CA ALA A 663 4.46 52.30 -18.16
C ALA A 663 5.70 52.88 -17.47
N GLY A 664 6.87 52.66 -18.06
CA GLY A 664 8.14 53.04 -17.46
C GLY A 664 9.33 52.31 -18.07
N THR A 665 10.51 52.55 -17.49
CA THR A 665 11.74 51.82 -17.83
C THR A 665 12.14 50.98 -16.63
N TYR A 666 12.29 49.67 -16.84
CA TYR A 666 12.58 48.70 -15.78
C TYR A 666 13.86 47.95 -16.14
N THR A 667 14.92 48.17 -15.36
CA THR A 667 16.16 47.40 -15.49
C THR A 667 15.95 46.01 -14.93
N PHE A 668 15.93 45.03 -15.81
CA PHE A 668 15.67 43.64 -15.44
C PHE A 668 16.94 42.78 -15.43
N LEU A 669 18.07 43.29 -15.96
CA LEU A 669 19.33 42.56 -16.02
C LEU A 669 20.51 43.47 -15.66
N LYS A 670 21.40 42.94 -14.83
CA LYS A 670 22.76 43.43 -14.58
C LYS A 670 23.71 42.24 -14.65
N ALA A 671 24.87 42.41 -15.28
CA ALA A 671 25.84 41.32 -15.43
C ALA A 671 27.30 41.78 -15.22
N GLY A 672 28.20 40.85 -14.88
CA GLY A 672 29.65 41.09 -14.92
C GLY A 672 30.16 41.31 -16.34
N ALA A 673 29.57 40.62 -17.32
CA ALA A 673 29.74 40.88 -18.75
C ALA A 673 28.44 40.60 -19.52
N LEU A 674 28.02 41.51 -20.39
CA LEU A 674 26.84 41.33 -21.25
C LEU A 674 27.26 40.99 -22.68
N LEU A 675 26.98 39.75 -23.12
CA LEU A 675 27.39 39.22 -24.42
C LEU A 675 26.17 38.95 -25.33
N GLY A 676 26.30 39.26 -26.63
CA GLY A 676 25.20 39.08 -27.60
C GLY A 676 24.10 40.15 -27.54
N ALA A 677 24.28 41.19 -26.72
CA ALA A 677 23.36 42.32 -26.49
C ALA A 677 22.76 43.00 -27.75
N PRO A 678 23.49 43.18 -28.87
CA PRO A 678 22.95 43.83 -30.06
C PRO A 678 21.81 43.06 -30.74
N ALA A 679 21.66 41.76 -30.46
CA ALA A 679 20.58 40.92 -31.02
C ALA A 679 19.25 40.99 -30.25
N LEU A 680 19.21 41.65 -29.08
CA LEU A 680 17.95 41.96 -28.36
C LEU A 680 17.18 43.15 -28.97
N LEU A 681 17.77 43.86 -29.94
CA LEU A 681 17.29 45.15 -30.44
C LEU A 681 16.21 44.98 -31.51
N THR A 682 14.95 44.91 -31.08
CA THR A 682 13.88 45.93 -31.31
C THR A 682 12.46 45.35 -31.23
N ASP A 683 12.26 44.05 -31.50
CA ASP A 683 10.91 43.45 -31.59
C ASP A 683 10.69 42.17 -30.75
N ASN A 684 11.66 41.78 -29.91
CA ASN A 684 11.63 40.50 -29.18
C ASN A 684 11.04 40.60 -27.76
N VAL A 685 10.23 41.63 -27.49
CA VAL A 685 9.49 41.78 -26.24
C VAL A 685 8.04 41.35 -26.44
N SER A 686 7.61 40.33 -25.70
CA SER A 686 6.20 39.97 -25.62
C SER A 686 5.55 40.72 -24.44
N LEU A 687 4.60 41.60 -24.76
CA LEU A 687 3.84 42.41 -23.80
C LEU A 687 2.33 42.13 -23.94
N PRO A 688 1.52 42.36 -22.88
CA PRO A 688 0.07 42.39 -23.03
C PRO A 688 -0.37 43.39 -24.11
N PHE A 689 -1.46 43.10 -24.82
CA PHE A 689 -1.85 43.80 -26.06
C PHE A 689 -1.92 45.33 -25.93
N LEU A 690 -2.28 45.84 -24.74
CA LEU A 690 -2.40 47.27 -24.45
C LEU A 690 -1.06 48.03 -24.47
N PHE A 691 0.07 47.33 -24.44
CA PHE A 691 1.39 47.93 -24.35
C PHE A 691 2.22 47.67 -25.60
N LYS A 692 3.14 48.60 -25.84
CA LYS A 692 4.27 48.46 -26.74
C LYS A 692 5.55 48.66 -25.95
N GLY A 693 6.65 48.07 -26.39
CA GLY A 693 7.90 48.22 -25.68
C GLY A 693 9.05 47.58 -26.41
N ASN A 694 10.26 47.94 -25.98
CA ASN A 694 11.50 47.40 -26.50
C ASN A 694 12.49 47.11 -25.36
N VAL A 695 13.52 46.33 -25.66
CA VAL A 695 14.65 46.14 -24.75
C VAL A 695 15.76 47.12 -25.15
N GLN A 696 16.24 47.86 -24.18
CA GLN A 696 17.42 48.72 -24.29
C GLN A 696 18.58 48.08 -23.54
N THR A 697 19.78 48.11 -24.11
CA THR A 697 21.00 47.60 -23.47
C THR A 697 21.99 48.74 -23.25
N ASN A 698 22.69 48.73 -22.11
CA ASN A 698 23.79 49.63 -21.81
C ASN A 698 25.06 48.80 -21.65
N ALA A 699 25.84 48.71 -22.73
CA ALA A 699 27.06 47.92 -22.77
C ALA A 699 28.13 48.41 -21.78
N ALA A 700 28.21 49.72 -21.50
CA ALA A 700 29.18 50.27 -20.55
C ALA A 700 28.83 49.89 -19.10
N ALA A 701 27.55 49.76 -18.79
CA ALA A 701 27.05 49.36 -17.47
C ALA A 701 26.75 47.86 -17.35
N ASN A 702 26.88 47.09 -18.44
CA ASN A 702 26.44 45.70 -18.54
C ASN A 702 25.00 45.47 -18.06
N THR A 703 24.07 46.36 -18.44
CA THR A 703 22.65 46.27 -18.06
C THR A 703 21.71 46.15 -19.26
N ALA A 704 20.53 45.58 -19.02
CA ALA A 704 19.41 45.62 -19.95
C ALA A 704 18.12 46.04 -19.22
N SER A 705 17.31 46.83 -19.91
CA SER A 705 16.07 47.39 -19.41
C SER A 705 14.95 47.19 -20.43
N VAL A 706 13.73 46.97 -19.95
CA VAL A 706 12.54 47.01 -20.79
C VAL A 706 11.86 48.37 -20.65
N VAL A 707 11.59 49.00 -21.78
CA VAL A 707 10.82 50.24 -21.85
C VAL A 707 9.41 49.88 -22.26
N ILE A 708 8.44 50.25 -21.43
CA ILE A 708 7.04 49.95 -21.62
C ILE A 708 6.27 51.25 -21.77
N ALA A 709 5.50 51.34 -22.84
CA ALA A 709 4.57 52.42 -23.09
C ALA A 709 3.19 51.84 -23.42
N ARG A 710 2.13 52.55 -23.03
CA ARG A 710 0.78 52.23 -23.53
C ARG A 710 0.73 52.50 -25.04
N LYS A 711 0.02 51.65 -25.77
CA LYS A 711 -0.35 51.93 -27.15
C LYS A 711 -1.31 53.12 -27.20
N ALA A 712 -1.13 53.96 -28.20
CA ALA A 712 -2.06 55.02 -28.54
C ALA A 712 -3.39 54.41 -29.01
N VAL A 713 -4.48 55.18 -28.87
CA VAL A 713 -5.83 54.81 -29.33
C VAL A 713 -5.84 54.34 -30.78
N SER A 714 -5.07 55.02 -31.65
CA SER A 714 -4.92 54.65 -33.06
C SER A 714 -4.20 53.32 -33.28
N GLU A 715 -3.23 52.97 -32.43
CA GLU A 715 -2.51 51.70 -32.47
C GLU A 715 -3.35 50.52 -31.94
N LEU A 716 -4.40 50.83 -31.17
CA LEU A 716 -5.38 49.86 -30.65
C LEU A 716 -6.59 49.69 -31.57
N GLY A 717 -6.77 50.58 -32.56
CA GLY A 717 -7.90 50.54 -33.49
C GLY A 717 -9.24 50.96 -32.86
N LEU A 718 -9.21 51.72 -31.77
CA LEU A 718 -10.42 52.13 -31.04
C LEU A 718 -11.19 53.24 -31.79
N ASN A 719 -12.52 53.15 -31.79
CA ASN A 719 -13.39 54.21 -32.32
C ASN A 719 -13.53 55.41 -31.34
N SER A 720 -14.16 56.50 -31.78
CA SER A 720 -14.28 57.73 -30.98
C SER A 720 -14.93 57.53 -29.61
N SER A 721 -15.92 56.65 -29.50
CA SER A 721 -16.61 56.35 -28.24
C SER A 721 -15.71 55.54 -27.30
N GLU A 722 -15.01 54.53 -27.81
CA GLU A 722 -14.05 53.72 -27.05
C GLU A 722 -12.84 54.54 -26.57
N ALA A 723 -12.31 55.40 -27.45
CA ALA A 723 -11.21 56.31 -27.14
C ALA A 723 -11.53 57.22 -25.95
N SER A 724 -12.75 57.75 -25.89
CA SER A 724 -13.19 58.66 -24.84
C SER A 724 -13.25 58.01 -23.45
N ALA A 725 -13.44 56.69 -23.40
CA ALA A 725 -13.47 55.91 -22.16
C ALA A 725 -12.10 55.29 -21.80
N PHE A 726 -11.20 55.13 -22.78
CA PHE A 726 -9.95 54.37 -22.63
C PHE A 726 -9.04 54.89 -21.50
N ASP A 727 -8.84 56.20 -21.41
CA ASP A 727 -7.98 56.76 -20.36
C ASP A 727 -8.60 56.66 -18.96
N ALA A 728 -9.94 56.77 -18.85
CA ALA A 728 -10.64 56.60 -17.58
C ALA A 728 -10.58 55.15 -17.08
N ILE A 729 -10.62 54.17 -17.99
CA ILE A 729 -10.57 52.73 -17.68
C ILE A 729 -9.14 52.24 -17.42
N ALA A 730 -8.14 52.81 -18.10
CA ALA A 730 -6.75 52.35 -17.99
C ALA A 730 -5.96 52.91 -16.80
N ILE A 731 -6.51 53.91 -16.10
CA ILE A 731 -5.92 54.55 -14.90
C ILE A 731 -6.55 54.00 -13.60
N ALA A 732 -7.76 53.43 -13.68
CA ALA A 732 -8.40 52.69 -12.61
C ALA A 732 -7.73 51.31 -12.41
#